data_AF-A0A9E3M9S9-F1
#
_entry.id   AF-A0A9E3M9S9-F1
#
_cell.length_a   1.000
_cell.length_b   1.000
_cell.length_c   1.000
_cell.angle_alpha   90.00
_cell.angle_beta   90.00
_cell.angle_gamma   90.00
#
_symmetry.space_group_name_H-M   'P 1'
#
loop_
_entity.id
_entity.type
_entity.pdbx_description
1 polymer ?
#
loop_
_entity_poly.entity_id
_entity_poly.type
_entity_poly.pdbx_seq_one_letter_code
_entity_poly.pdbx_strand_id
1 'polypeptide(L)'
;MKKTCLITAMILMVLMSSASYSVTPAGPLSVNGNKIVDQNDQPVSFAGMSYFWTNDGWGGSKYYNADCLNWLVSDWNVTIVRAAMGVEDGGGYIGSPTNNKDRLKTIVDASIAAGIYVLIDWHSHHAEDYQTEAIAFFEEMATTYGGYDNVIYEIYNEPLSGVSWPNTIKPYAEAVIAAIRAIDPDNLIIVGSPEWSQRVDLPAGDPITGYINIAYTIHFYPDMGHTQWLRDRGTAAMNAGIALMATEWGPKGTPGHSETVAWMDWCELNYVSHTAWAVNDKDEPWSILDPWIGMETGGWDANDLSTRGQILKDICLNWDGTAPPPPEGVNIALNQPTARSSVENSSYESANAVDGSGSTRWSSQFSDPQWIYVDLGAQKAVDSVRLNWEAAYGTSYQIQVSDDASAWTDVYSTSSGNGGIEDIDLGGVVTRYVRMYGTQRATSYGYSLWEFEVYGSPPVLLYQNYDYGGWSAGFGSGSYTMADIIAAGGVNDDASSLLISPGYTVTLYEDDNFSGSSLVLTADTPNLGSYAFNDMLSSMTIVKDTGTGVYQESGGVCTMEAENATVDQRSDDITWVAATGQTGYIGSGYMTPPDNTGSSVVWSTGCELAWDVDISTAGTYYMAVRRIALDNGDDSARVGVNGAERDDNTFNGIATSWQWSRGTDFDLGNLSAGTHTIQIRRREDGFCVDRVMIADSWSKLPADGSTEAGPAESPTGGEPPDITPPAAPTGLSATAGDATVSLDWDDNSEPDLAVYDVYRSTTTGGPYSVIDFDLTSSDYIDNSVSNGTTYYYVVTAVDTSNNESGYSSEASATPQGAPATALHVADIAMSTKTRGPNVNGIATVTVVDAGGVPVEGATVSGHWSGLTSDSDSGITVADGTVSLSSNKLKNPSGTFTFTVDNITKAGWTYDSAANVETSDSITVP
;
A
#
# COMPACT_ATOMS: atom_id res chain seq x y z
N MET A 1 -26.01 53.27 -58.32
CA MET A 1 -26.65 52.11 -58.98
C MET A 1 -25.55 51.20 -59.53
N LYS A 2 -25.37 50.01 -58.96
CA LYS A 2 -25.11 48.74 -59.66
C LYS A 2 -24.61 47.69 -58.66
N LYS A 3 -25.19 46.50 -58.78
CA LYS A 3 -24.85 45.26 -58.10
C LYS A 3 -23.45 44.80 -58.50
N THR A 4 -22.67 44.27 -57.55
CA THR A 4 -21.66 43.23 -57.82
C THR A 4 -21.53 42.31 -56.59
N CYS A 5 -21.34 41.02 -56.87
CA CYS A 5 -21.55 39.83 -56.04
C CYS A 5 -20.88 39.74 -54.66
N LEU A 6 -21.59 39.08 -53.74
CA LEU A 6 -21.06 38.29 -52.63
C LEU A 6 -20.54 36.93 -53.13
N ILE A 7 -19.52 36.39 -52.45
CA ILE A 7 -19.34 35.02 -51.89
C ILE A 7 -17.85 34.90 -51.49
N THR A 8 -17.53 35.12 -50.21
CA THR A 8 -17.21 34.13 -49.14
C THR A 8 -15.75 33.67 -49.16
N ALA A 9 -14.99 34.07 -48.12
CA ALA A 9 -13.84 33.34 -47.61
C ALA A 9 -14.00 33.25 -46.08
N MET A 10 -14.22 32.03 -45.58
CA MET A 10 -14.25 31.70 -44.16
C MET A 10 -12.84 31.84 -43.58
N ILE A 11 -12.68 32.63 -42.52
CA ILE A 11 -11.64 32.44 -41.51
C ILE A 11 -12.38 32.14 -40.21
N LEU A 12 -12.22 30.90 -39.75
CA LEU A 12 -12.71 30.39 -38.49
C LEU A 12 -11.84 30.99 -37.37
N MET A 13 -12.33 32.04 -36.71
CA MET A 13 -11.79 32.48 -35.42
C MET A 13 -12.37 31.57 -34.34
N VAL A 14 -11.60 30.58 -33.91
CA VAL A 14 -11.85 29.88 -32.65
C VAL A 14 -11.40 30.82 -31.53
N LEU A 15 -12.37 31.43 -30.84
CA LEU A 15 -12.16 32.06 -29.55
C LEU A 15 -11.95 30.94 -28.53
N MET A 16 -10.69 30.64 -28.22
CA MET A 16 -10.38 29.91 -26.99
C MET A 16 -10.69 30.83 -25.81
N SER A 17 -11.72 30.51 -25.05
CA SER A 17 -11.91 31.04 -23.71
C SER A 17 -10.79 30.48 -22.83
N SER A 18 -9.78 31.28 -22.53
CA SER A 18 -8.93 31.01 -21.37
C SER A 18 -9.81 31.18 -20.13
N ALA A 19 -10.22 30.07 -19.53
CA ALA A 19 -10.76 30.08 -18.18
C ALA A 19 -9.70 30.73 -17.30
N SER A 20 -10.01 31.93 -16.79
CA SER A 20 -9.18 32.59 -15.80
C SER A 20 -9.43 31.83 -14.50
N TYR A 21 -8.55 30.90 -14.14
CA TYR A 21 -8.55 30.34 -12.79
C TYR A 21 -8.27 31.51 -11.84
N SER A 22 -9.25 31.88 -11.03
CA SER A 22 -9.00 32.73 -9.87
C SER A 22 -8.26 31.88 -8.86
N VAL A 23 -6.93 31.94 -8.87
CA VAL A 23 -6.12 31.29 -7.84
C VAL A 23 -6.35 32.05 -6.54
N THR A 24 -6.91 31.38 -5.53
CA THR A 24 -6.95 31.93 -4.18
C THR A 24 -5.52 31.95 -3.67
N PRO A 25 -4.97 33.10 -3.22
CA PRO A 25 -3.63 33.15 -2.66
C PRO A 25 -3.48 32.17 -1.48
N ALA A 26 -2.32 31.53 -1.38
CA ALA A 26 -1.91 30.82 -0.18
C ALA A 26 -2.09 31.73 1.05
N GLY A 27 -2.68 31.18 2.12
CA GLY A 27 -2.85 31.89 3.39
C GLY A 27 -1.66 31.67 4.32
N PRO A 28 -1.55 32.45 5.40
CA PRO A 28 -0.44 32.28 6.34
C PRO A 28 -0.50 30.92 7.04
N LEU A 29 0.64 30.24 7.11
CA LEU A 29 0.81 29.01 7.86
C LEU A 29 1.34 29.30 9.27
N SER A 30 0.93 28.48 10.23
CA SER A 30 1.49 28.51 11.58
C SER A 30 1.67 27.11 12.14
N VAL A 31 2.37 27.00 13.27
CA VAL A 31 2.53 25.72 14.00
C VAL A 31 1.67 25.76 15.25
N ASN A 32 0.74 24.82 15.37
CA ASN A 32 -0.08 24.62 16.55
C ASN A 32 0.13 23.20 17.09
N GLY A 33 0.83 23.10 18.22
CA GLY A 33 1.26 21.81 18.77
C GLY A 33 2.13 21.06 17.77
N ASN A 34 1.71 19.85 17.43
CA ASN A 34 2.43 18.99 16.48
C ASN A 34 1.95 19.11 15.02
N LYS A 35 1.12 20.12 14.70
CA LYS A 35 0.56 20.32 13.36
C LYS A 35 0.98 21.65 12.75
N ILE A 36 1.16 21.64 11.44
CA ILE A 36 1.13 22.85 10.61
C ILE A 36 -0.34 23.14 10.29
N VAL A 37 -0.78 24.38 10.50
CA VAL A 37 -2.18 24.79 10.36
C VAL A 37 -2.32 26.02 9.46
N ASP A 38 -3.49 26.16 8.83
CA ASP A 38 -3.88 27.33 8.04
C ASP A 38 -4.25 28.55 8.91
N GLN A 39 -4.68 29.65 8.27
CA GLN A 39 -5.13 30.86 8.96
C GLN A 39 -6.37 30.69 9.84
N ASN A 40 -7.04 29.54 9.79
CA ASN A 40 -8.22 29.19 10.58
C ASN A 40 -7.90 28.13 11.65
N ASP A 41 -6.61 27.93 11.95
CA ASP A 41 -6.10 26.91 12.88
C ASP A 41 -6.48 25.48 12.48
N GLN A 42 -6.76 25.21 11.20
CA GLN A 42 -7.05 23.85 10.71
C GLN A 42 -5.76 23.17 10.23
N PRO A 43 -5.48 21.92 10.65
CA PRO A 43 -4.38 21.14 10.11
C PRO A 43 -4.46 21.04 8.59
N VAL A 44 -3.33 21.21 7.93
CA VAL A 44 -3.21 21.15 6.47
C VAL A 44 -2.03 20.29 6.06
N SER A 45 -2.17 19.62 4.93
CA SER A 45 -1.09 18.85 4.30
C SER A 45 -0.99 19.17 2.82
N PHE A 46 0.23 19.40 2.33
CA PHE A 46 0.50 19.71 0.93
C PHE A 46 1.39 18.64 0.31
N ALA A 47 1.07 18.26 -0.93
CA ALA A 47 1.93 17.42 -1.78
C ALA A 47 2.58 18.25 -2.88
N GLY A 48 3.85 17.97 -3.13
CA GLY A 48 4.61 18.71 -4.12
C GLY A 48 5.91 18.06 -4.52
N MET A 49 6.68 18.83 -5.28
CA MET A 49 7.94 18.38 -5.90
C MET A 49 9.12 19.24 -5.46
N SER A 50 10.25 18.60 -5.19
CA SER A 50 11.54 19.25 -5.04
C SER A 50 12.24 19.34 -6.38
N TYR A 51 12.77 20.52 -6.68
CA TYR A 51 13.76 20.67 -7.73
C TYR A 51 15.06 19.99 -7.31
N PHE A 52 15.82 19.50 -8.30
CA PHE A 52 17.19 19.03 -8.09
C PHE A 52 18.12 20.20 -7.74
N TRP A 53 19.33 19.90 -7.26
CA TRP A 53 20.38 20.88 -6.93
C TRP A 53 20.52 22.01 -7.96
N THR A 54 20.53 23.26 -7.49
CA THR A 54 20.73 24.46 -8.33
C THR A 54 22.13 24.57 -8.97
N ASN A 55 23.08 23.72 -8.58
CA ASN A 55 24.51 23.83 -8.89
C ASN A 55 24.81 24.05 -10.38
N ASP A 56 25.78 24.92 -10.65
CA ASP A 56 26.31 25.13 -11.99
C ASP A 56 26.87 23.83 -12.57
N GLY A 57 26.34 23.42 -13.73
CA GLY A 57 26.85 22.27 -14.48
C GLY A 57 26.36 20.89 -14.02
N TRP A 58 25.43 20.83 -13.06
CA TRP A 58 24.90 19.55 -12.52
C TRP A 58 23.64 19.04 -13.23
N GLY A 59 23.19 19.72 -14.28
CA GLY A 59 22.03 19.31 -15.09
C GLY A 59 20.69 19.86 -14.61
N GLY A 60 20.49 20.06 -13.30
CA GLY A 60 19.22 20.55 -12.74
C GLY A 60 18.86 21.99 -13.13
N SER A 61 19.87 22.85 -13.39
CA SER A 61 19.68 24.28 -13.63
C SER A 61 18.68 24.65 -14.75
N LYS A 62 18.45 23.75 -15.71
CA LYS A 62 17.54 23.97 -16.84
C LYS A 62 16.06 23.96 -16.44
N TYR A 63 15.71 23.26 -15.35
CA TYR A 63 14.34 23.18 -14.86
C TYR A 63 13.92 24.38 -13.99
N TYR A 64 14.89 25.21 -13.54
CA TYR A 64 14.63 26.42 -12.75
C TYR A 64 14.06 27.56 -13.63
N ASN A 65 12.85 27.38 -14.13
CA ASN A 65 12.12 28.33 -14.94
C ASN A 65 10.60 28.29 -14.63
N ALA A 66 9.91 29.40 -14.88
CA ALA A 66 8.50 29.53 -14.55
C ALA A 66 7.58 28.58 -15.35
N ASP A 67 7.94 28.21 -16.58
CA ASP A 67 7.11 27.33 -17.41
C ASP A 67 7.07 25.91 -16.84
N CYS A 68 8.23 25.39 -16.39
CA CYS A 68 8.34 24.12 -15.68
C CYS A 68 7.48 24.11 -14.40
N LEU A 69 7.55 25.18 -13.59
CA LEU A 69 6.70 25.31 -12.40
C LEU A 69 5.21 25.32 -12.75
N ASN A 70 4.82 26.14 -13.72
CA ASN A 70 3.43 26.24 -14.16
C ASN A 70 2.92 24.90 -14.71
N TRP A 71 3.79 24.11 -15.33
CA TRP A 71 3.45 22.75 -15.75
C TRP A 71 3.15 21.85 -14.56
N LEU A 72 4.02 21.80 -13.55
CA LEU A 72 3.77 21.03 -12.33
C LEU A 72 2.45 21.45 -11.65
N VAL A 73 2.17 22.76 -11.57
CA VAL A 73 0.91 23.25 -10.99
C VAL A 73 -0.30 22.79 -11.80
N SER A 74 -0.26 22.93 -13.12
CA SER A 74 -1.43 22.69 -13.97
C SER A 74 -1.66 21.23 -14.34
N ASP A 75 -0.61 20.42 -14.47
CA ASP A 75 -0.67 19.02 -14.92
C ASP A 75 -0.52 18.01 -13.78
N TRP A 76 0.17 18.38 -12.68
CA TRP A 76 0.36 17.51 -11.51
C TRP A 76 -0.43 17.98 -10.28
N ASN A 77 -1.09 19.13 -10.36
CA ASN A 77 -1.86 19.72 -9.27
C ASN A 77 -1.02 19.98 -7.99
N VAL A 78 0.28 20.26 -8.14
CA VAL A 78 1.14 20.54 -6.96
C VAL A 78 0.71 21.85 -6.29
N THR A 79 0.65 21.83 -4.96
CA THR A 79 0.29 22.99 -4.12
C THR A 79 1.47 23.54 -3.34
N ILE A 80 2.62 22.87 -3.43
CA ILE A 80 3.90 23.27 -2.84
C ILE A 80 5.05 22.82 -3.74
N VAL A 81 6.15 23.57 -3.76
CA VAL A 81 7.40 23.15 -4.41
C VAL A 81 8.60 23.48 -3.53
N ARG A 82 9.72 22.79 -3.73
CA ARG A 82 10.97 23.05 -3.01
C ARG A 82 12.11 23.45 -3.95
N ALA A 83 12.72 24.61 -3.68
CA ALA A 83 13.86 25.11 -4.43
C ALA A 83 15.18 24.77 -3.71
N ALA A 84 15.77 23.62 -4.06
CA ALA A 84 16.97 23.06 -3.41
C ALA A 84 18.27 23.78 -3.83
N MET A 85 18.63 24.85 -3.10
CA MET A 85 19.82 25.64 -3.42
C MET A 85 21.07 24.99 -2.86
N GLY A 86 21.84 24.32 -3.71
CA GLY A 86 23.10 23.70 -3.29
C GLY A 86 24.12 24.72 -2.81
N VAL A 87 24.87 24.36 -1.76
CA VAL A 87 25.69 25.32 -1.00
C VAL A 87 27.20 25.08 -1.18
N GLU A 88 27.73 24.03 -0.57
CA GLU A 88 29.18 23.82 -0.40
C GLU A 88 29.86 23.13 -1.58
N ASP A 89 29.11 22.30 -2.31
CA ASP A 89 29.65 21.52 -3.40
C ASP A 89 29.96 22.35 -4.66
N GLY A 90 30.78 21.78 -5.55
CA GLY A 90 31.22 22.46 -6.76
C GLY A 90 30.06 22.98 -7.60
N GLY A 91 30.05 24.30 -7.85
CA GLY A 91 28.98 24.98 -8.58
C GLY A 91 27.81 25.49 -7.71
N GLY A 92 27.80 25.19 -6.40
CA GLY A 92 26.84 25.69 -5.42
C GLY A 92 27.07 27.14 -4.99
N TYR A 93 26.26 27.61 -4.03
CA TYR A 93 26.20 29.00 -3.58
C TYR A 93 27.56 29.56 -3.14
N ILE A 94 28.38 28.80 -2.43
CA ILE A 94 29.69 29.28 -1.96
C ILE A 94 30.63 29.62 -3.13
N GLY A 95 30.58 28.83 -4.22
CA GLY A 95 31.38 29.07 -5.42
C GLY A 95 30.72 30.00 -6.44
N SER A 96 29.38 30.05 -6.48
CA SER A 96 28.60 30.74 -7.49
C SER A 96 27.30 31.34 -6.91
N PRO A 97 27.40 32.34 -6.03
CA PRO A 97 26.25 32.81 -5.24
C PRO A 97 25.18 33.50 -6.08
N THR A 98 25.57 34.21 -7.15
CA THR A 98 24.61 34.92 -8.01
C THR A 98 23.76 33.95 -8.81
N ASN A 99 24.37 32.97 -9.50
CA ASN A 99 23.65 32.04 -10.35
C ASN A 99 22.66 31.18 -9.57
N ASN A 100 23.08 30.66 -8.41
CA ASN A 100 22.23 29.82 -7.57
C ASN A 100 21.05 30.62 -6.98
N LYS A 101 21.29 31.86 -6.50
CA LYS A 101 20.20 32.74 -6.04
C LYS A 101 19.24 33.10 -7.16
N ASP A 102 19.72 33.48 -8.34
CA ASP A 102 18.85 33.89 -9.44
C ASP A 102 17.90 32.75 -9.87
N ARG A 103 18.39 31.50 -9.88
CA ARG A 103 17.57 30.31 -10.13
C ARG A 103 16.53 30.08 -9.04
N LEU A 104 16.94 30.11 -7.77
CA LEU A 104 16.02 29.95 -6.64
C LEU A 104 14.93 31.03 -6.66
N LYS A 105 15.31 32.31 -6.84
CA LYS A 105 14.39 33.45 -6.91
C LYS A 105 13.40 33.33 -8.08
N THR A 106 13.84 32.76 -9.21
CA THR A 106 12.95 32.46 -10.35
C THR A 106 11.80 31.53 -9.95
N ILE A 107 12.08 30.50 -9.15
CA ILE A 107 11.06 29.57 -8.66
C ILE A 107 10.19 30.21 -7.57
N VAL A 108 10.78 30.97 -6.64
CA VAL A 108 10.00 31.71 -5.62
C VAL A 108 9.01 32.69 -6.26
N ASP A 109 9.47 33.49 -7.22
CA ASP A 109 8.62 34.46 -7.92
C ASP A 109 7.49 33.75 -8.70
N ALA A 110 7.79 32.61 -9.33
CA ALA A 110 6.82 31.82 -10.07
C ALA A 110 5.79 31.15 -9.15
N SER A 111 6.20 30.62 -7.99
CA SER A 111 5.28 30.07 -6.97
C SER A 111 4.31 31.11 -6.43
N ILE A 112 4.81 32.31 -6.12
CA ILE A 112 3.97 33.44 -5.67
C ILE A 112 2.97 33.82 -6.78
N ALA A 113 3.41 33.90 -8.03
CA ALA A 113 2.54 34.21 -9.16
C ALA A 113 1.48 33.12 -9.41
N ALA A 114 1.83 31.85 -9.16
CA ALA A 114 0.95 30.70 -9.28
C ALA A 114 0.09 30.45 -8.03
N GLY A 115 0.31 31.18 -6.93
CA GLY A 115 -0.46 31.08 -5.68
C GLY A 115 -0.20 29.83 -4.84
N ILE A 116 0.94 29.15 -5.03
CA ILE A 116 1.33 27.93 -4.30
C ILE A 116 2.43 28.21 -3.27
N TYR A 117 2.66 27.31 -2.31
CA TYR A 117 3.75 27.45 -1.35
C TYR A 117 5.12 27.11 -1.97
N VAL A 118 6.20 27.66 -1.41
CA VAL A 118 7.58 27.39 -1.82
C VAL A 118 8.53 27.28 -0.64
N LEU A 119 9.30 26.19 -0.59
CA LEU A 119 10.43 26.05 0.31
C LEU A 119 11.68 26.68 -0.31
N ILE A 120 12.25 27.64 0.42
CA ILE A 120 13.57 28.20 0.17
C ILE A 120 14.56 27.36 0.99
N ASP A 121 15.20 26.42 0.31
CA ASP A 121 16.04 25.42 0.94
C ASP A 121 17.54 25.76 0.83
N TRP A 122 18.19 25.86 1.99
CA TRP A 122 19.64 25.89 2.12
C TRP A 122 20.19 24.45 2.08
N HIS A 123 20.37 23.97 0.84
CA HIS A 123 20.62 22.58 0.53
C HIS A 123 22.07 22.18 0.81
N SER A 124 22.34 21.91 2.09
CA SER A 124 23.67 21.68 2.64
C SER A 124 23.70 20.44 3.55
N HIS A 125 24.84 19.77 3.58
CA HIS A 125 25.22 18.75 4.57
C HIS A 125 26.09 19.32 5.70
N HIS A 126 26.64 20.52 5.51
CA HIS A 126 27.61 21.17 6.39
C HIS A 126 27.23 22.63 6.71
N ALA A 127 25.95 22.95 6.85
CA ALA A 127 25.49 24.32 7.02
C ALA A 127 26.11 25.03 8.24
N GLU A 128 26.45 24.28 9.28
CA GLU A 128 27.15 24.75 10.48
C GLU A 128 28.52 25.39 10.17
N ASP A 129 29.20 24.95 9.11
CA ASP A 129 30.48 25.51 8.67
C ASP A 129 30.29 26.83 7.89
N TYR A 130 29.07 27.13 7.47
CA TYR A 130 28.69 28.28 6.63
C TYR A 130 27.62 29.16 7.28
N GLN A 131 27.60 29.23 8.62
CA GLN A 131 26.59 30.00 9.37
C GLN A 131 26.53 31.48 8.96
N THR A 132 27.66 32.11 8.65
CA THR A 132 27.69 33.53 8.27
C THR A 132 27.02 33.75 6.91
N GLU A 133 27.29 32.85 5.97
CA GLU A 133 26.75 32.85 4.62
C GLU A 133 25.25 32.53 4.62
N ALA A 134 24.82 31.56 5.43
CA ALA A 134 23.42 31.22 5.63
C ALA A 134 22.62 32.40 6.19
N ILE A 135 23.13 33.07 7.24
CA ILE A 135 22.50 34.28 7.80
C ILE A 135 22.36 35.35 6.73
N ALA A 136 23.42 35.68 5.99
CA ALA A 136 23.38 36.71 4.96
C ALA A 136 22.39 36.37 3.82
N PHE A 137 22.31 35.10 3.44
CA PHE A 137 21.34 34.63 2.44
C PHE A 137 19.90 34.76 2.95
N PHE A 138 19.60 34.24 4.13
CA PHE A 138 18.25 34.26 4.67
C PHE A 138 17.79 35.67 5.05
N GLU A 139 18.68 36.58 5.45
CA GLU A 139 18.34 38.01 5.58
C GLU A 139 17.91 38.62 4.23
N GLU A 140 18.57 38.27 3.12
CA GLU A 140 18.17 38.71 1.78
C GLU A 140 16.80 38.13 1.39
N MET A 141 16.59 36.82 1.64
CA MET A 141 15.33 36.15 1.30
C MET A 141 14.17 36.68 2.16
N ALA A 142 14.36 36.87 3.46
CA ALA A 142 13.37 37.49 4.36
C ALA A 142 13.07 38.94 3.96
N THR A 143 14.09 39.73 3.60
CA THR A 143 13.90 41.11 3.13
C THR A 143 13.11 41.17 1.83
N THR A 144 13.33 40.20 0.93
CA THR A 144 12.71 40.18 -0.39
C THR A 144 11.29 39.59 -0.34
N TYR A 145 11.10 38.52 0.43
CA TYR A 145 9.95 37.64 0.33
C TYR A 145 9.18 37.43 1.63
N GLY A 146 9.65 37.94 2.77
CA GLY A 146 9.00 37.68 4.07
C GLY A 146 7.64 38.34 4.28
N GLY A 147 7.11 39.03 3.26
CA GLY A 147 5.73 39.54 3.24
C GLY A 147 4.77 38.69 2.40
N TYR A 148 5.20 37.52 1.93
CA TYR A 148 4.37 36.58 1.18
C TYR A 148 4.16 35.31 1.99
N ASP A 149 2.89 34.97 2.23
CA ASP A 149 2.46 33.78 2.97
C ASP A 149 2.86 32.47 2.26
N ASN A 150 3.21 32.54 0.98
CA ASN A 150 3.71 31.42 0.17
C ASN A 150 5.04 30.84 0.71
N VAL A 151 5.83 31.62 1.45
CA VAL A 151 7.26 31.35 1.67
C VAL A 151 7.47 30.53 2.94
N ILE A 152 8.24 29.45 2.79
CA ILE A 152 8.70 28.60 3.88
C ILE A 152 10.23 28.55 3.81
N TYR A 153 10.91 28.70 4.95
CA TYR A 153 12.37 28.63 5.02
C TYR A 153 12.82 27.24 5.50
N GLU A 154 13.61 26.53 4.71
CA GLU A 154 14.30 25.31 5.15
C GLU A 154 15.77 25.64 5.35
N ILE A 155 16.18 25.79 6.60
CA ILE A 155 17.46 26.44 6.93
C ILE A 155 18.66 25.48 6.93
N TYR A 156 18.42 24.17 6.93
CA TYR A 156 19.44 23.14 6.86
C TYR A 156 18.82 21.82 6.38
N ASN A 157 19.10 21.45 5.13
CA ASN A 157 18.61 20.23 4.48
C ASN A 157 18.92 18.93 5.26
N GLU A 158 20.19 18.48 5.27
CA GLU A 158 20.55 17.15 5.75
C GLU A 158 21.83 17.14 6.59
N PRO A 159 21.75 17.51 7.88
CA PRO A 159 22.87 17.35 8.80
C PRO A 159 23.37 15.90 8.86
N LEU A 160 24.68 15.70 8.67
CA LEU A 160 25.25 14.36 8.59
C LEU A 160 25.18 13.59 9.92
N SER A 161 25.35 12.26 9.82
CA SER A 161 25.55 11.42 11.00
C SER A 161 26.77 11.88 11.81
N GLY A 162 26.59 12.00 13.13
CA GLY A 162 27.62 12.46 14.06
C GLY A 162 27.64 13.98 14.33
N VAL A 163 26.90 14.78 13.57
CA VAL A 163 26.70 16.21 13.88
C VAL A 163 25.76 16.34 15.08
N SER A 164 26.14 17.11 16.11
CA SER A 164 25.41 17.16 17.37
C SER A 164 24.18 18.08 17.29
N TRP A 165 23.00 17.57 17.65
CA TRP A 165 21.79 18.40 17.80
C TRP A 165 22.01 19.57 18.80
N PRO A 166 22.24 19.34 20.10
CA PRO A 166 22.26 20.44 21.08
C PRO A 166 23.49 21.34 20.99
N ASN A 167 24.62 20.83 20.46
CA ASN A 167 25.89 21.57 20.46
C ASN A 167 26.24 22.23 19.12
N THR A 168 25.59 21.82 18.03
CA THR A 168 25.94 22.28 16.68
C THR A 168 24.69 22.75 15.92
N ILE A 169 23.75 21.86 15.63
CA ILE A 169 22.61 22.16 14.75
C ILE A 169 21.65 23.15 15.40
N LYS A 170 21.27 22.94 16.67
CA LYS A 170 20.36 23.85 17.38
C LYS A 170 20.94 25.27 17.54
N PRO A 171 22.21 25.46 17.98
CA PRO A 171 22.82 26.79 18.02
C PRO A 171 22.92 27.48 16.65
N TYR A 172 23.25 26.72 15.59
CA TYR A 172 23.22 27.21 14.22
C TYR A 172 21.81 27.70 13.84
N ALA A 173 20.81 26.84 14.06
CA ALA A 173 19.42 27.11 13.73
C ALA A 173 18.89 28.34 14.47
N GLU A 174 19.13 28.45 15.78
CA GLU A 174 18.71 29.60 16.58
C GLU A 174 19.32 30.92 16.08
N ALA A 175 20.55 30.90 15.56
CA ALA A 175 21.20 32.09 15.00
C ALA A 175 20.60 32.50 13.64
N VAL A 176 20.33 31.55 12.75
CA VAL A 176 19.69 31.80 11.45
C VAL A 176 18.23 32.24 11.66
N ILE A 177 17.49 31.56 12.54
CA ILE A 177 16.12 31.94 12.92
C ILE A 177 16.08 33.36 13.49
N ALA A 178 17.04 33.74 14.35
CA ALA A 178 17.10 35.10 14.89
C ALA A 178 17.22 36.16 13.78
N ALA A 179 18.03 35.88 12.76
CA ALA A 179 18.26 36.77 11.63
C ALA A 179 17.00 36.88 10.75
N ILE A 180 16.34 35.74 10.46
CA ILE A 180 15.06 35.73 9.74
C ILE A 180 14.02 36.52 10.53
N ARG A 181 13.81 36.20 11.82
CA ARG A 181 12.79 36.81 12.69
C ARG A 181 13.00 38.29 12.98
N ALA A 182 14.20 38.83 12.72
CA ALA A 182 14.43 40.27 12.76
C ALA A 182 13.75 41.02 11.59
N ILE A 183 13.36 40.30 10.53
CA ILE A 183 12.81 40.84 9.27
C ILE A 183 11.41 40.25 8.98
N ASP A 184 11.26 38.94 9.09
CA ASP A 184 10.05 38.16 8.84
C ASP A 184 9.58 37.49 10.15
N PRO A 185 8.52 38.02 10.78
CA PRO A 185 8.13 37.60 12.12
C PRO A 185 7.37 36.26 12.19
N ASP A 186 6.82 35.76 11.08
CA ASP A 186 5.74 34.77 11.12
C ASP A 186 5.87 33.61 10.12
N ASN A 187 6.53 33.74 8.98
CA ASN A 187 6.62 32.62 8.03
C ASN A 187 7.24 31.36 8.64
N LEU A 188 6.79 30.19 8.19
CA LEU A 188 7.22 28.89 8.71
C LEU A 188 8.73 28.68 8.47
N ILE A 189 9.42 28.18 9.50
CA ILE A 189 10.83 27.77 9.40
C ILE A 189 10.94 26.28 9.73
N ILE A 190 11.56 25.52 8.82
CA ILE A 190 11.83 24.09 8.95
C ILE A 190 13.32 23.87 9.25
N VAL A 191 13.60 23.01 10.22
CA VAL A 191 14.98 22.73 10.70
C VAL A 191 15.31 21.25 10.55
N GLY A 192 16.40 20.95 9.82
CA GLY A 192 16.94 19.59 9.70
C GLY A 192 17.49 19.01 11.01
N SER A 193 17.63 17.69 11.05
CA SER A 193 18.16 16.94 12.20
C SER A 193 19.30 16.00 11.78
N PRO A 194 20.12 15.48 12.71
CA PRO A 194 21.21 14.57 12.37
C PRO A 194 20.78 13.33 11.58
N GLU A 195 21.77 12.71 10.94
CA GLU A 195 21.59 11.47 10.16
C GLU A 195 20.64 11.70 8.99
N TRP A 196 20.95 12.71 8.17
CA TRP A 196 20.17 13.08 6.99
C TRP A 196 18.70 13.34 7.35
N SER A 197 18.48 14.16 8.39
CA SER A 197 17.15 14.52 8.88
C SER A 197 16.27 13.35 9.32
N GLN A 198 16.87 12.27 9.84
CA GLN A 198 16.14 11.12 10.38
C GLN A 198 16.05 11.11 11.91
N ARG A 199 16.87 11.91 12.62
CA ARG A 199 16.91 11.93 14.09
C ARG A 199 15.99 12.97 14.72
N VAL A 200 14.72 12.96 14.30
CA VAL A 200 13.65 13.85 14.82
C VAL A 200 13.34 13.63 16.30
N ASP A 201 13.77 12.50 16.88
CA ASP A 201 13.74 12.26 18.33
C ASP A 201 14.59 13.26 19.12
N LEU A 202 15.67 13.78 18.53
CA LEU A 202 16.58 14.72 19.17
C LEU A 202 15.97 16.13 19.32
N PRO A 203 15.44 16.79 18.26
CA PRO A 203 14.69 18.04 18.42
C PRO A 203 13.42 17.87 19.25
N ALA A 204 12.77 16.71 19.21
CA ALA A 204 11.64 16.43 20.10
C ALA A 204 12.03 16.45 21.59
N GLY A 205 13.20 15.92 21.93
CA GLY A 205 13.73 15.92 23.30
C GLY A 205 14.30 17.27 23.76
N ASP A 206 14.74 18.12 22.83
CA ASP A 206 15.30 19.45 23.12
C ASP A 206 14.88 20.49 22.05
N PRO A 207 13.59 20.87 21.99
CA PRO A 207 13.05 21.70 20.93
C PRO A 207 13.55 23.15 21.01
N ILE A 208 13.47 23.84 19.87
CA ILE A 208 13.69 25.29 19.78
C ILE A 208 12.42 25.96 20.30
N THR A 209 12.51 26.60 21.46
CA THR A 209 11.35 27.19 22.15
C THR A 209 11.39 28.72 22.20
N GLY A 210 12.50 29.34 21.78
CA GLY A 210 12.66 30.80 21.76
C GLY A 210 11.94 31.51 20.61
N TYR A 211 11.39 30.75 19.66
CA TYR A 211 10.75 31.24 18.44
C TYR A 211 9.46 30.47 18.15
N ILE A 212 8.52 31.11 17.46
CA ILE A 212 7.27 30.51 16.99
C ILE A 212 7.39 30.02 15.55
N ASN A 213 6.41 29.23 15.10
CA ASN A 213 6.29 28.73 13.74
C ASN A 213 7.55 27.99 13.29
N ILE A 214 8.00 27.06 14.13
CA ILE A 214 9.14 26.16 13.87
C ILE A 214 8.61 24.74 13.73
N ALA A 215 8.96 24.09 12.63
CA ALA A 215 8.77 22.66 12.40
C ALA A 215 10.12 22.00 12.05
N TYR A 216 10.14 20.68 11.95
CA TYR A 216 11.37 19.91 11.74
C TYR A 216 11.26 18.97 10.55
N THR A 217 12.40 18.78 9.88
CA THR A 217 12.49 17.95 8.70
C THR A 217 12.50 16.45 9.06
N ILE A 218 11.78 15.64 8.29
CA ILE A 218 11.95 14.18 8.24
C ILE A 218 12.18 13.72 6.79
N HIS A 219 13.32 13.11 6.49
CA HIS A 219 13.58 12.56 5.16
C HIS A 219 13.49 11.04 5.15
N PHE A 220 12.94 10.48 4.07
CA PHE A 220 12.80 9.04 3.92
C PHE A 220 12.86 8.59 2.46
N TYR A 221 13.32 7.36 2.26
CA TYR A 221 13.50 6.73 0.97
C TYR A 221 13.27 5.22 1.20
N PRO A 222 12.07 4.68 0.88
CA PRO A 222 11.73 3.29 1.14
C PRO A 222 12.74 2.29 0.57
N ASP A 223 13.29 2.57 -0.61
CA ASP A 223 14.34 1.77 -1.25
C ASP A 223 15.67 1.74 -0.47
N MET A 224 15.87 2.64 0.48
CA MET A 224 17.03 2.67 1.38
C MET A 224 16.73 2.02 2.75
N GLY A 225 15.61 1.30 2.89
CA GLY A 225 15.23 0.62 4.13
C GLY A 225 14.62 1.56 5.18
N HIS A 226 14.22 2.77 4.79
CA HIS A 226 13.46 3.68 5.64
C HIS A 226 12.00 3.22 5.68
N THR A 227 11.66 2.40 6.67
CA THR A 227 10.33 1.78 6.79
C THR A 227 9.61 2.20 8.07
N GLN A 228 8.78 1.31 8.65
CA GLN A 228 8.01 1.56 9.86
C GLN A 228 8.82 2.14 11.01
N TRP A 229 10.08 1.72 11.20
CA TRP A 229 10.91 2.21 12.30
C TRP A 229 11.12 3.73 12.27
N LEU A 230 11.16 4.34 11.08
CA LEU A 230 11.34 5.78 10.93
C LEU A 230 9.99 6.51 11.05
N ARG A 231 8.89 5.91 10.58
CA ARG A 231 7.53 6.38 10.87
C ARG A 231 7.25 6.40 12.38
N ASP A 232 7.61 5.34 13.11
CA ASP A 232 7.46 5.26 14.56
C ASP A 232 8.24 6.38 15.27
N ARG A 233 9.45 6.67 14.79
CA ARG A 233 10.25 7.79 15.29
C ARG A 233 9.58 9.14 14.99
N GLY A 234 9.04 9.32 13.79
CA GLY A 234 8.26 10.50 13.42
C GLY A 234 7.04 10.69 14.32
N THR A 235 6.23 9.65 14.48
CA THR A 235 5.06 9.63 15.38
C THR A 235 5.44 9.96 16.81
N ALA A 236 6.50 9.34 17.34
CA ALA A 236 6.98 9.60 18.70
C ALA A 236 7.43 11.06 18.88
N ALA A 237 8.11 11.64 17.89
CA ALA A 237 8.52 13.03 17.90
C ALA A 237 7.30 13.98 17.86
N MET A 238 6.32 13.71 17.01
CA MET A 238 5.07 14.48 16.96
C MET A 238 4.26 14.36 18.25
N ASN A 239 4.21 13.19 18.88
CA ASN A 239 3.57 12.99 20.18
C ASN A 239 4.31 13.74 21.31
N ALA A 240 5.61 13.97 21.16
CA ALA A 240 6.39 14.83 22.05
C ALA A 240 6.16 16.33 21.80
N GLY A 241 5.34 16.69 20.79
CA GLY A 241 4.81 18.04 20.59
C GLY A 241 5.51 18.88 19.52
N ILE A 242 6.39 18.29 18.71
CA ILE A 242 6.98 19.01 17.56
C ILE A 242 6.18 18.75 16.29
N ALA A 243 6.09 19.73 15.40
CA ALA A 243 5.53 19.54 14.06
C ALA A 243 6.62 19.04 13.09
N LEU A 244 6.25 18.16 12.16
CA LEU A 244 7.14 17.60 11.15
C LEU A 244 6.70 17.99 9.74
N MET A 245 7.68 18.05 8.83
CA MET A 245 7.48 18.17 7.39
C MET A 245 8.48 17.28 6.65
N ALA A 246 8.01 16.55 5.64
CA ALA A 246 8.85 15.73 4.79
C ALA A 246 9.36 16.53 3.59
N THR A 247 10.33 17.43 3.83
CA THR A 247 10.83 18.34 2.79
C THR A 247 11.60 17.61 1.68
N GLU A 248 12.01 16.36 1.90
CA GLU A 248 12.56 15.51 0.86
C GLU A 248 12.22 14.04 1.09
N TRP A 249 11.77 13.35 0.03
CA TRP A 249 11.61 11.91 0.01
C TRP A 249 11.54 11.38 -1.43
N GLY A 250 11.70 10.07 -1.65
CA GLY A 250 11.48 9.44 -2.96
C GLY A 250 10.73 8.12 -2.83
N PRO A 251 9.92 7.70 -3.83
CA PRO A 251 9.14 6.48 -3.74
C PRO A 251 9.99 5.24 -4.05
N LYS A 252 9.51 4.07 -3.61
CA LYS A 252 9.98 2.79 -4.14
C LYS A 252 9.69 2.72 -5.65
N GLY A 253 10.62 2.19 -6.43
CA GLY A 253 10.58 2.17 -7.90
C GLY A 253 9.46 1.36 -8.58
N THR A 254 8.49 0.83 -7.84
CA THR A 254 7.40 -0.03 -8.33
C THR A 254 6.04 0.62 -8.01
N PRO A 255 5.15 0.86 -8.99
CA PRO A 255 3.83 1.43 -8.73
C PRO A 255 2.99 0.57 -7.78
N GLY A 256 2.28 1.20 -6.84
CA GLY A 256 1.43 0.49 -5.87
C GLY A 256 2.18 -0.26 -4.76
N HIS A 257 3.47 0.01 -4.56
CA HIS A 257 4.24 -0.67 -3.53
C HIS A 257 3.79 -0.31 -2.11
N SER A 258 3.56 -1.32 -1.27
CA SER A 258 3.06 -1.21 0.12
C SER A 258 3.83 -0.19 0.97
N GLU A 259 5.16 -0.18 0.90
CA GLU A 259 5.96 0.75 1.68
C GLU A 259 5.79 2.23 1.28
N THR A 260 5.67 2.54 -0.02
CA THR A 260 5.39 3.93 -0.46
C THR A 260 4.00 4.35 0.03
N VAL A 261 3.01 3.46 -0.11
CA VAL A 261 1.64 3.68 0.37
C VAL A 261 1.64 3.92 1.88
N ALA A 262 2.30 3.08 2.68
CA ALA A 262 2.38 3.23 4.13
C ALA A 262 3.02 4.55 4.58
N TRP A 263 3.99 5.09 3.83
CA TRP A 263 4.52 6.42 4.08
C TRP A 263 3.53 7.54 3.76
N MET A 264 2.81 7.42 2.65
CA MET A 264 1.79 8.40 2.26
C MET A 264 0.61 8.38 3.23
N ASP A 265 0.10 7.21 3.61
CA ASP A 265 -0.94 7.05 4.62
C ASP A 265 -0.53 7.69 5.96
N TRP A 266 0.72 7.49 6.37
CA TRP A 266 1.26 8.11 7.58
C TRP A 266 1.33 9.64 7.45
N CYS A 267 1.76 10.15 6.30
CA CYS A 267 1.80 11.59 6.04
C CYS A 267 0.40 12.21 6.03
N GLU A 268 -0.58 11.60 5.37
CA GLU A 268 -1.97 12.07 5.35
C GLU A 268 -2.58 12.08 6.76
N LEU A 269 -2.48 10.95 7.47
CA LEU A 269 -2.99 10.83 8.85
C LEU A 269 -2.39 11.89 9.77
N ASN A 270 -1.09 12.15 9.64
CA ASN A 270 -0.40 13.07 10.52
C ASN A 270 -0.41 14.52 10.02
N TYR A 271 -1.05 14.82 8.88
CA TYR A 271 -1.00 16.13 8.23
C TYR A 271 0.45 16.59 8.00
N VAL A 272 1.32 15.67 7.61
CA VAL A 272 2.72 15.94 7.26
C VAL A 272 2.78 16.28 5.78
N SER A 273 3.02 17.55 5.49
CA SER A 273 3.26 18.01 4.11
C SER A 273 4.57 17.42 3.57
N HIS A 274 4.64 17.20 2.26
CA HIS A 274 5.80 16.57 1.65
C HIS A 274 6.19 17.13 0.27
N THR A 275 7.50 17.09 -0.03
CA THR A 275 8.04 17.39 -1.38
C THR A 275 8.94 16.26 -1.87
N ALA A 276 8.58 15.66 -3.00
CA ALA A 276 9.29 14.50 -3.53
C ALA A 276 10.50 14.87 -4.40
N TRP A 277 11.57 14.08 -4.32
CA TRP A 277 12.84 14.26 -5.02
C TRP A 277 12.91 13.36 -6.27
N ALA A 278 13.18 13.89 -7.48
CA ALA A 278 13.30 15.30 -7.87
C ALA A 278 12.98 15.59 -9.35
N VAL A 279 12.64 16.86 -9.61
CA VAL A 279 12.48 17.43 -10.96
C VAL A 279 13.84 17.48 -11.68
N ASN A 280 14.15 16.41 -12.42
CA ASN A 280 15.38 16.23 -13.19
C ASN A 280 15.24 15.10 -14.22
N ASP A 281 16.19 15.02 -15.16
CA ASP A 281 16.38 13.93 -16.14
C ASP A 281 17.77 13.29 -16.03
N LYS A 282 18.39 13.33 -14.84
CA LYS A 282 19.64 12.63 -14.60
C LYS A 282 19.38 11.14 -14.63
N ASP A 283 20.31 10.37 -15.21
CA ASP A 283 20.28 8.90 -15.22
C ASP A 283 20.50 8.35 -13.80
N GLU A 284 19.44 8.41 -13.00
CA GLU A 284 19.40 7.96 -11.62
C GLU A 284 17.97 7.59 -11.20
N PRO A 285 17.83 6.76 -10.15
CA PRO A 285 16.52 6.31 -9.67
C PRO A 285 15.53 7.44 -9.35
N TRP A 286 16.01 8.59 -8.89
CA TRP A 286 15.18 9.65 -8.29
C TRP A 286 14.71 10.74 -9.25
N SER A 287 15.20 10.75 -10.50
CA SER A 287 14.72 11.69 -11.51
C SER A 287 13.28 11.35 -11.90
N ILE A 288 12.38 12.34 -11.89
CA ILE A 288 10.99 12.12 -12.37
C ILE A 288 10.89 11.97 -13.89
N LEU A 289 11.93 12.38 -14.63
CA LEU A 289 11.97 12.33 -16.09
C LEU A 289 12.95 11.26 -16.54
N ASP A 290 12.62 10.64 -17.68
CA ASP A 290 13.54 9.73 -18.34
C ASP A 290 14.82 10.46 -18.76
N PRO A 291 15.98 9.78 -18.78
CA PRO A 291 17.24 10.45 -19.05
C PRO A 291 17.29 11.06 -20.45
N TRP A 292 17.82 12.28 -20.52
CA TRP A 292 18.11 12.99 -21.78
C TRP A 292 16.91 13.44 -22.62
N ILE A 293 15.70 13.52 -22.06
CA ILE A 293 14.51 13.95 -22.82
C ILE A 293 14.64 15.39 -23.38
N GLY A 294 15.43 16.25 -22.73
CA GLY A 294 15.67 17.63 -23.19
C GLY A 294 14.46 18.55 -23.13
N MET A 295 13.39 18.16 -22.44
CA MET A 295 12.18 18.96 -22.24
C MET A 295 12.22 19.71 -20.91
N GLU A 296 12.64 20.98 -20.97
CA GLU A 296 12.98 21.78 -19.78
C GLU A 296 11.80 22.60 -19.21
N THR A 297 10.70 22.70 -19.94
CA THR A 297 9.59 23.64 -19.66
C THR A 297 8.27 22.96 -19.31
N GLY A 298 8.25 21.62 -19.18
CA GLY A 298 7.04 20.82 -19.05
C GLY A 298 6.58 20.21 -20.38
N GLY A 299 5.30 19.83 -20.44
CA GLY A 299 4.70 19.14 -21.59
C GLY A 299 4.94 17.63 -21.60
N TRP A 300 5.30 17.05 -20.46
CA TRP A 300 5.69 15.65 -20.32
C TRP A 300 4.48 14.72 -20.38
N ASP A 301 4.50 13.75 -21.28
CA ASP A 301 3.54 12.65 -21.28
C ASP A 301 4.05 11.46 -20.45
N ALA A 302 3.23 10.42 -20.28
CA ALA A 302 3.57 9.28 -19.45
C ALA A 302 4.86 8.55 -19.88
N ASN A 303 5.26 8.65 -21.15
CA ASN A 303 6.50 8.05 -21.67
C ASN A 303 7.74 8.93 -21.46
N ASP A 304 7.55 10.20 -21.08
CA ASP A 304 8.66 11.10 -20.71
C ASP A 304 8.98 10.98 -19.21
N LEU A 305 8.06 10.39 -18.43
CA LEU A 305 8.21 10.18 -16.99
C LEU A 305 8.89 8.85 -16.69
N SER A 306 9.85 8.88 -15.77
CA SER A 306 10.38 7.67 -15.16
C SER A 306 9.27 6.94 -14.38
N THR A 307 9.49 5.66 -14.04
CA THR A 307 8.54 4.90 -13.21
C THR A 307 8.21 5.63 -11.90
N ARG A 308 9.21 6.26 -11.26
CA ARG A 308 9.00 7.05 -10.04
C ARG A 308 8.28 8.36 -10.34
N GLY A 309 8.54 8.99 -11.48
CA GLY A 309 7.80 10.16 -11.94
C GLY A 309 6.29 9.88 -12.10
N GLN A 310 5.92 8.72 -12.61
CA GLN A 310 4.51 8.31 -12.74
C GLN A 310 3.85 8.14 -11.36
N ILE A 311 4.51 7.44 -10.42
CA ILE A 311 4.02 7.28 -9.04
C ILE A 311 3.81 8.64 -8.36
N LEU A 312 4.78 9.55 -8.49
CA LEU A 312 4.71 10.86 -7.85
C LEU A 312 3.63 11.74 -8.47
N LYS A 313 3.42 11.65 -9.79
CA LYS A 313 2.30 12.33 -10.46
C LYS A 313 0.97 11.86 -9.90
N ASP A 314 0.79 10.54 -9.76
CA ASP A 314 -0.45 9.98 -9.21
C ASP A 314 -0.68 10.41 -7.76
N ILE A 315 0.36 10.43 -6.92
CA ILE A 315 0.26 10.94 -5.55
C ILE A 315 -0.17 12.41 -5.55
N CYS A 316 0.50 13.28 -6.33
CA CYS A 316 0.16 14.70 -6.36
C CYS A 316 -1.27 14.98 -6.87
N LEU A 317 -1.73 14.22 -7.87
CA LEU A 317 -3.08 14.37 -8.42
C LEU A 317 -4.17 13.95 -7.43
N ASN A 318 -3.89 12.99 -6.55
CA ASN A 318 -4.86 12.43 -5.62
C ASN A 318 -4.72 12.97 -4.18
N TRP A 319 -3.76 13.87 -3.91
CA TRP A 319 -3.57 14.43 -2.57
C TRP A 319 -4.58 15.55 -2.28
N ASP A 320 -5.57 15.26 -1.43
CA ASP A 320 -6.59 16.24 -1.03
C ASP A 320 -6.22 17.05 0.22
N GLY A 321 -5.11 16.68 0.88
CA GLY A 321 -4.58 17.39 2.05
C GLY A 321 -5.38 17.20 3.33
N THR A 322 -6.30 16.22 3.34
CA THR A 322 -7.08 15.80 4.52
C THR A 322 -6.63 14.41 4.98
N ALA A 323 -6.73 14.11 6.28
CA ALA A 323 -6.49 12.73 6.74
C ALA A 323 -7.46 11.77 6.03
N PRO A 324 -7.11 10.48 5.85
CA PRO A 324 -7.99 9.53 5.19
C PRO A 324 -9.38 9.63 5.83
N PRO A 325 -10.43 9.90 5.03
CA PRO A 325 -11.76 10.04 5.59
C PRO A 325 -12.03 8.80 6.45
N PRO A 326 -12.72 8.96 7.59
CA PRO A 326 -13.24 7.81 8.32
C PRO A 326 -13.93 6.85 7.36
N PRO A 327 -13.93 5.53 7.63
CA PRO A 327 -14.76 4.61 6.88
C PRO A 327 -16.19 5.16 6.79
N GLU A 328 -16.85 4.97 5.64
CA GLU A 328 -18.21 5.50 5.44
C GLU A 328 -19.16 5.01 6.56
N GLY A 329 -19.99 5.92 7.09
CA GLY A 329 -20.95 5.63 8.15
C GLY A 329 -20.75 6.47 9.42
N VAL A 330 -21.43 6.09 10.50
CA VAL A 330 -21.33 6.76 11.81
C VAL A 330 -20.47 5.92 12.75
N ASN A 331 -19.51 6.53 13.47
CA ASN A 331 -18.80 5.86 14.55
C ASN A 331 -19.77 5.55 15.71
N ILE A 332 -20.33 4.35 15.71
CA ILE A 332 -21.30 3.85 16.67
C ILE A 332 -20.67 3.32 17.97
N ALA A 333 -19.34 3.27 18.05
CA ALA A 333 -18.57 2.97 19.27
C ALA A 333 -18.25 4.21 20.13
N LEU A 334 -18.34 5.42 19.56
CA LEU A 334 -18.01 6.67 20.26
C LEU A 334 -18.77 6.80 21.58
N ASN A 335 -18.02 6.97 22.67
CA ASN A 335 -18.49 7.08 24.06
C ASN A 335 -19.34 5.90 24.56
N GLN A 336 -19.27 4.75 23.90
CA GLN A 336 -20.01 3.56 24.32
C GLN A 336 -19.30 2.83 25.49
N PRO A 337 -20.04 2.05 26.30
CA PRO A 337 -19.44 1.23 27.34
C PRO A 337 -18.42 0.24 26.78
N THR A 338 -17.25 0.17 27.40
CA THR A 338 -16.21 -0.80 27.04
C THR A 338 -15.90 -1.76 28.19
N ALA A 339 -15.40 -2.94 27.83
CA ALA A 339 -14.74 -3.84 28.75
C ALA A 339 -13.40 -4.29 28.18
N ARG A 340 -12.52 -4.76 29.06
CA ARG A 340 -11.18 -5.21 28.69
C ARG A 340 -10.74 -6.42 29.51
N SER A 341 -9.74 -7.12 29.01
CA SER A 341 -9.03 -8.17 29.77
C SER A 341 -8.22 -7.58 30.92
N SER A 342 -7.51 -6.47 30.68
CA SER A 342 -6.63 -5.85 31.68
C SER A 342 -6.28 -4.40 31.31
N VAL A 343 -5.65 -3.69 32.26
CA VAL A 343 -5.06 -2.36 32.04
C VAL A 343 -3.63 -2.36 32.57
N GLU A 344 -2.72 -1.70 31.88
CA GLU A 344 -1.34 -1.48 32.34
C GLU A 344 -1.33 -0.73 33.67
N ASN A 345 -2.10 0.37 33.76
CA ASN A 345 -2.38 1.11 34.99
C ASN A 345 -3.66 1.95 34.85
N SER A 346 -4.07 2.65 35.92
CA SER A 346 -5.34 3.41 35.97
C SER A 346 -5.45 4.61 35.03
N SER A 347 -4.37 5.01 34.36
CA SER A 347 -4.36 6.13 33.40
C SER A 347 -4.75 5.68 31.98
N TYR A 348 -4.74 4.37 31.70
CA TYR A 348 -4.92 3.80 30.36
C TYR A 348 -6.15 2.89 30.28
N GLU A 349 -7.28 3.40 30.76
CA GLU A 349 -8.56 2.68 30.83
C GLU A 349 -9.19 2.46 29.44
N SER A 350 -10.02 1.44 29.26
CA SER A 350 -10.62 1.12 27.94
C SER A 350 -11.54 2.20 27.39
N ALA A 351 -12.10 3.04 28.26
CA ALA A 351 -12.93 4.17 27.82
C ALA A 351 -12.13 5.18 26.98
N ASN A 352 -10.81 5.24 27.18
CA ASN A 352 -9.93 6.14 26.44
C ASN A 352 -9.74 5.73 24.97
N ALA A 353 -10.10 4.51 24.59
CA ALA A 353 -9.99 4.04 23.22
C ALA A 353 -11.29 4.26 22.43
N VAL A 354 -12.29 4.92 22.99
CA VAL A 354 -13.56 5.21 22.32
C VAL A 354 -14.05 6.62 22.64
N ASP A 355 -13.16 7.51 23.08
CA ASP A 355 -13.53 8.85 23.55
C ASP A 355 -13.39 9.92 22.44
N GLY A 356 -12.84 9.52 21.28
CA GLY A 356 -12.63 10.38 20.12
C GLY A 356 -11.39 11.27 20.26
N SER A 357 -10.45 10.93 21.14
CA SER A 357 -9.24 11.73 21.39
C SER A 357 -7.97 10.99 21.01
N GLY A 358 -7.23 11.52 20.04
CA GLY A 358 -5.88 11.04 19.70
C GLY A 358 -4.79 11.29 20.76
N SER A 359 -5.15 11.65 21.99
CA SER A 359 -4.22 11.98 23.07
C SER A 359 -4.38 11.12 24.33
N THR A 360 -5.45 10.34 24.39
CA THR A 360 -5.75 9.35 25.43
C THR A 360 -5.73 7.97 24.79
N ARG A 361 -5.38 6.93 25.56
CA ARG A 361 -5.30 5.56 25.03
C ARG A 361 -5.70 4.52 26.06
N TRP A 362 -6.18 3.39 25.57
CA TRP A 362 -6.18 2.15 26.35
C TRP A 362 -4.81 1.46 26.22
N SER A 363 -4.34 0.81 27.29
CA SER A 363 -3.15 -0.05 27.26
C SER A 363 -3.37 -1.27 28.15
N SER A 364 -3.07 -2.47 27.64
CA SER A 364 -3.21 -3.73 28.37
C SER A 364 -2.00 -4.06 29.26
N GLN A 365 -2.12 -5.09 30.09
CA GLN A 365 -0.95 -5.77 30.67
C GLN A 365 -0.10 -6.44 29.58
N PHE A 366 1.18 -6.68 29.91
CA PHE A 366 2.21 -7.09 28.95
C PHE A 366 2.25 -8.62 28.79
N SER A 367 1.10 -9.21 28.45
CA SER A 367 0.96 -10.65 28.25
C SER A 367 -0.06 -10.92 27.16
N ASP A 368 0.01 -12.09 26.53
CA ASP A 368 -0.92 -12.52 25.49
C ASP A 368 -1.78 -13.70 25.97
N PRO A 369 -3.07 -13.78 25.60
CA PRO A 369 -3.83 -12.80 24.82
C PRO A 369 -4.36 -11.63 25.67
N GLN A 370 -4.77 -10.53 25.04
CA GLN A 370 -5.54 -9.43 25.65
C GLN A 370 -6.66 -9.00 24.73
N TRP A 371 -7.66 -8.32 25.29
CA TRP A 371 -8.78 -7.85 24.49
C TRP A 371 -9.41 -6.60 25.08
N ILE A 372 -10.06 -5.86 24.20
CA ILE A 372 -11.01 -4.78 24.49
C ILE A 372 -12.25 -5.03 23.64
N TYR A 373 -13.43 -4.85 24.22
CA TYR A 373 -14.68 -4.83 23.44
C TYR A 373 -15.52 -3.62 23.79
N VAL A 374 -16.32 -3.19 22.83
CA VAL A 374 -17.34 -2.16 22.96
C VAL A 374 -18.74 -2.78 22.96
N ASP A 375 -19.61 -2.35 23.86
CA ASP A 375 -21.05 -2.65 23.86
C ASP A 375 -21.79 -1.55 23.11
N LEU A 376 -22.30 -1.86 21.92
CA LEU A 376 -23.04 -0.90 21.09
C LEU A 376 -24.44 -0.58 21.66
N GLY A 377 -24.86 -1.25 22.73
CA GLY A 377 -26.13 -1.08 23.45
C GLY A 377 -27.29 -1.92 22.87
N ALA A 378 -27.24 -2.24 21.58
CA ALA A 378 -28.17 -3.11 20.86
C ALA A 378 -27.46 -3.74 19.65
N GLN A 379 -28.09 -4.72 18.99
CA GLN A 379 -27.60 -5.21 17.70
C GLN A 379 -27.67 -4.09 16.66
N LYS A 380 -26.54 -3.77 16.04
CA LYS A 380 -26.39 -2.77 14.98
C LYS A 380 -25.64 -3.38 13.80
N ALA A 381 -25.88 -2.87 12.60
CA ALA A 381 -25.01 -3.14 11.47
C ALA A 381 -23.67 -2.46 11.70
N VAL A 382 -22.60 -3.21 11.47
CA VAL A 382 -21.22 -2.77 11.56
C VAL A 382 -20.59 -3.04 10.21
N ASP A 383 -20.28 -1.98 9.50
CA ASP A 383 -19.65 -2.07 8.19
C ASP A 383 -18.14 -2.20 8.34
N SER A 384 -17.53 -1.48 9.27
CA SER A 384 -16.09 -1.51 9.44
C SER A 384 -15.63 -1.17 10.86
N VAL A 385 -14.37 -1.48 11.13
CA VAL A 385 -13.65 -1.11 12.34
C VAL A 385 -12.41 -0.33 11.92
N ARG A 386 -12.16 0.80 12.58
CA ARG A 386 -10.88 1.53 12.49
C ARG A 386 -10.14 1.36 13.81
N LEU A 387 -8.99 0.69 13.77
CA LEU A 387 -8.07 0.63 14.90
C LEU A 387 -7.01 1.70 14.71
N ASN A 388 -6.89 2.62 15.67
CA ASN A 388 -5.78 3.57 15.73
C ASN A 388 -4.84 3.12 16.85
N TRP A 389 -3.82 2.35 16.48
CA TRP A 389 -2.85 1.79 17.41
C TRP A 389 -1.83 2.83 17.90
N GLU A 390 -1.40 2.66 19.15
CA GLU A 390 -0.12 3.21 19.60
C GLU A 390 1.04 2.31 19.12
N ALA A 391 2.30 2.71 19.35
CA ALA A 391 3.47 1.92 18.97
C ALA A 391 3.43 0.47 19.49
N ALA A 392 2.76 0.22 20.62
CA ALA A 392 2.51 -1.12 21.13
C ALA A 392 1.23 -1.76 20.54
N TYR A 393 1.28 -2.14 19.26
CA TYR A 393 0.16 -2.76 18.53
C TYR A 393 0.17 -4.31 18.60
N GLY A 394 -0.87 -4.95 18.04
CA GLY A 394 -0.92 -6.39 17.85
C GLY A 394 -0.45 -6.81 16.46
N THR A 395 0.57 -7.67 16.35
CA THR A 395 0.89 -8.32 15.06
C THR A 395 -0.10 -9.43 14.76
N SER A 396 -0.55 -10.18 15.78
CA SER A 396 -1.68 -11.09 15.61
C SER A 396 -2.85 -10.63 16.46
N TYR A 397 -3.99 -10.42 15.82
CA TYR A 397 -5.24 -10.11 16.48
C TYR A 397 -6.44 -10.52 15.63
N GLN A 398 -7.59 -10.53 16.27
CA GLN A 398 -8.87 -10.83 15.66
C GLN A 398 -9.83 -9.66 15.94
N ILE A 399 -10.67 -9.33 14.97
CA ILE A 399 -11.93 -8.64 15.27
C ILE A 399 -13.00 -9.71 15.42
N GLN A 400 -13.67 -9.66 16.56
CA GLN A 400 -14.68 -10.60 16.95
C GLN A 400 -15.98 -9.89 17.24
N VAL A 401 -17.08 -10.54 16.91
CA VAL A 401 -18.43 -10.06 17.18
C VAL A 401 -19.15 -10.98 18.14
N SER A 402 -20.11 -10.46 18.89
CA SER A 402 -20.94 -11.24 19.80
C SER A 402 -22.28 -10.56 20.06
N ASP A 403 -23.31 -11.34 20.35
CA ASP A 403 -24.62 -10.84 20.77
C ASP A 403 -24.83 -10.88 22.28
N ASP A 404 -23.98 -11.63 23.01
CA ASP A 404 -24.12 -11.87 24.45
C ASP A 404 -22.84 -11.61 25.26
N ALA A 405 -21.78 -11.13 24.59
CA ALA A 405 -20.44 -10.89 25.13
C ALA A 405 -19.73 -12.13 25.70
N SER A 406 -20.20 -13.34 25.35
CA SER A 406 -19.67 -14.61 25.85
C SER A 406 -19.34 -15.61 24.74
N ALA A 407 -20.21 -15.73 23.73
CA ALA A 407 -19.98 -16.48 22.51
C ALA A 407 -19.46 -15.51 21.44
N TRP A 408 -18.21 -15.69 21.02
CA TRP A 408 -17.53 -14.80 20.10
C TRP A 408 -17.27 -15.49 18.76
N THR A 409 -17.49 -14.75 17.68
CA THR A 409 -17.24 -15.20 16.31
C THR A 409 -16.19 -14.29 15.69
N ASP A 410 -15.15 -14.88 15.11
CA ASP A 410 -14.11 -14.15 14.39
C ASP A 410 -14.69 -13.68 13.06
N VAL A 411 -14.65 -12.37 12.81
CA VAL A 411 -15.08 -11.73 11.55
C VAL A 411 -13.90 -11.17 10.76
N TYR A 412 -12.77 -10.99 11.43
CA TYR A 412 -11.48 -10.67 10.84
C TYR A 412 -10.39 -11.29 11.69
N SER A 413 -9.30 -11.73 11.06
CA SER A 413 -8.10 -12.17 11.74
C SER A 413 -6.88 -11.81 10.92
N THR A 414 -5.84 -11.34 11.59
CA THR A 414 -4.53 -11.12 10.98
C THR A 414 -3.45 -11.69 11.90
N SER A 415 -2.36 -12.15 11.30
CA SER A 415 -1.10 -12.46 11.97
C SER A 415 0.04 -11.51 11.60
N SER A 416 -0.26 -10.50 10.77
CA SER A 416 0.65 -9.48 10.27
C SER A 416 0.01 -8.10 10.36
N GLY A 417 -0.63 -7.79 11.48
CA GLY A 417 -1.12 -6.45 11.79
C GLY A 417 0.00 -5.41 11.59
N ASN A 418 -0.36 -4.26 11.02
CA ASN A 418 0.62 -3.24 10.60
C ASN A 418 0.86 -2.17 11.66
N GLY A 419 -0.01 -2.07 12.69
CA GLY A 419 -0.01 -0.94 13.60
C GLY A 419 -0.49 0.35 12.91
N GLY A 420 -0.36 1.49 13.58
CA GLY A 420 -0.89 2.76 13.05
C GLY A 420 -2.42 2.71 12.90
N ILE A 421 -2.96 3.30 11.83
CA ILE A 421 -4.38 3.15 11.50
C ILE A 421 -4.58 1.90 10.64
N GLU A 422 -5.50 1.04 11.08
CA GLU A 422 -5.95 -0.12 10.32
C GLU A 422 -7.47 -0.05 10.18
N ASP A 423 -7.93 0.12 8.93
CA ASP A 423 -9.35 0.03 8.56
C ASP A 423 -9.67 -1.38 8.12
N ILE A 424 -10.69 -1.95 8.75
CA ILE A 424 -11.07 -3.35 8.61
C ILE A 424 -12.53 -3.36 8.19
N ASP A 425 -12.78 -3.68 6.92
CA ASP A 425 -14.13 -3.92 6.42
C ASP A 425 -14.65 -5.25 6.99
N LEU A 426 -15.84 -5.20 7.57
CA LEU A 426 -16.56 -6.32 8.16
C LEU A 426 -17.81 -6.71 7.33
N GLY A 427 -18.07 -6.03 6.22
CA GLY A 427 -19.12 -6.38 5.27
C GLY A 427 -20.54 -6.27 5.81
N GLY A 428 -20.77 -5.37 6.79
CA GLY A 428 -22.12 -5.11 7.33
C GLY A 428 -22.62 -6.13 8.36
N VAL A 429 -21.71 -6.77 9.10
CA VAL A 429 -22.05 -7.73 10.17
C VAL A 429 -22.99 -7.08 11.21
N VAL A 430 -24.08 -7.77 11.55
CA VAL A 430 -24.99 -7.28 12.60
C VAL A 430 -24.65 -7.92 13.93
N THR A 431 -24.30 -7.07 14.90
CA THR A 431 -23.87 -7.52 16.22
C THR A 431 -24.11 -6.46 17.28
N ARG A 432 -24.07 -6.86 18.56
CA ARG A 432 -24.11 -5.91 19.69
C ARG A 432 -22.72 -5.57 20.23
N TYR A 433 -21.80 -6.52 20.24
CA TYR A 433 -20.47 -6.35 20.82
C TYR A 433 -19.41 -6.56 19.75
N VAL A 434 -18.45 -5.64 19.67
CA VAL A 434 -17.28 -5.75 18.78
C VAL A 434 -16.02 -5.77 19.65
N ARG A 435 -15.14 -6.73 19.42
CA ARG A 435 -13.96 -6.99 20.23
C ARG A 435 -12.71 -7.03 19.37
N MET A 436 -11.71 -6.25 19.74
CA MET A 436 -10.33 -6.52 19.34
C MET A 436 -9.76 -7.55 20.32
N TYR A 437 -9.32 -8.69 19.81
CA TYR A 437 -8.71 -9.78 20.56
C TYR A 437 -7.30 -10.04 20.07
N GLY A 438 -6.33 -9.46 20.77
CA GLY A 438 -4.92 -9.57 20.50
C GLY A 438 -4.35 -10.90 20.99
N THR A 439 -3.69 -11.62 20.10
CA THR A 439 -3.07 -12.93 20.36
C THR A 439 -1.55 -12.90 20.29
N GLN A 440 -0.95 -11.93 19.60
CA GLN A 440 0.47 -11.64 19.65
C GLN A 440 0.76 -10.14 19.57
N ARG A 441 1.51 -9.61 20.55
CA ARG A 441 1.98 -8.21 20.56
C ARG A 441 3.17 -8.03 19.63
N ALA A 442 3.21 -6.87 18.97
CA ALA A 442 4.35 -6.42 18.16
C ALA A 442 5.58 -6.09 19.01
N THR A 443 5.36 -5.67 20.26
CA THR A 443 6.42 -5.22 21.17
C THR A 443 6.38 -5.98 22.50
N SER A 444 7.34 -5.71 23.39
CA SER A 444 7.32 -6.23 24.75
C SER A 444 6.27 -5.57 25.65
N TYR A 445 5.70 -4.43 25.24
CA TYR A 445 4.64 -3.70 25.94
C TYR A 445 3.26 -4.30 25.64
N GLY A 446 2.22 -3.87 26.36
CA GLY A 446 0.83 -4.31 26.18
C GLY A 446 0.21 -3.76 24.90
N TYR A 447 -0.87 -4.37 24.41
CA TYR A 447 -1.64 -3.80 23.31
C TYR A 447 -2.16 -2.43 23.70
N SER A 448 -2.03 -1.46 22.81
CA SER A 448 -2.48 -0.11 23.09
C SER A 448 -3.10 0.56 21.87
N LEU A 449 -4.27 1.14 22.08
CA LEU A 449 -5.09 1.81 21.08
C LEU A 449 -5.34 3.24 21.53
N TRP A 450 -4.97 4.21 20.69
CA TRP A 450 -5.45 5.58 20.78
C TRP A 450 -6.96 5.60 20.57
N GLU A 451 -7.46 4.94 19.52
CA GLU A 451 -8.90 4.79 19.27
C GLU A 451 -9.24 3.39 18.71
N PHE A 452 -10.44 2.91 19.02
CA PHE A 452 -11.11 1.70 18.55
C PHE A 452 -12.50 2.10 18.08
N GLU A 453 -12.56 2.50 16.82
CA GLU A 453 -13.76 3.04 16.21
C GLU A 453 -14.52 1.92 15.50
N VAL A 454 -15.84 1.96 15.57
CA VAL A 454 -16.73 0.99 14.91
C VAL A 454 -17.70 1.78 14.06
N TYR A 455 -17.63 1.61 12.75
CA TYR A 455 -18.47 2.32 11.79
C TYR A 455 -19.59 1.41 11.33
N GLY A 456 -20.80 1.97 11.31
CA GLY A 456 -21.95 1.35 10.69
C GLY A 456 -22.76 2.39 9.96
N SER A 457 -23.18 2.07 8.75
CA SER A 457 -24.19 2.79 8.02
C SER A 457 -25.51 2.57 8.75
N PRO A 458 -26.23 3.65 9.12
CA PRO A 458 -27.60 3.48 9.53
C PRO A 458 -28.34 2.84 8.34
N PRO A 459 -29.04 1.70 8.53
CA PRO A 459 -29.68 0.96 7.45
C PRO A 459 -30.76 1.77 6.71
N VAL A 460 -31.13 2.93 7.27
CA VAL A 460 -32.01 3.89 6.65
C VAL A 460 -31.43 5.29 6.83
N LEU A 461 -31.27 6.01 5.71
CA LEU A 461 -30.93 7.43 5.69
C LEU A 461 -32.09 8.21 5.09
N LEU A 462 -32.63 9.18 5.82
CA LEU A 462 -33.59 10.15 5.32
C LEU A 462 -32.85 11.37 4.77
N TYR A 463 -33.37 11.96 3.69
CA TYR A 463 -32.84 13.19 3.11
C TYR A 463 -33.94 14.21 2.82
N GLN A 464 -33.57 15.48 2.93
CA GLN A 464 -34.44 16.60 2.62
C GLN A 464 -34.89 16.65 1.15
N ASN A 465 -33.98 16.37 0.21
CA ASN A 465 -34.22 16.57 -1.22
C ASN A 465 -34.36 15.24 -1.98
N TYR A 466 -34.90 15.27 -3.20
CA TYR A 466 -35.13 14.09 -4.05
C TYR A 466 -33.86 13.54 -4.73
N ASP A 467 -32.71 14.17 -4.52
CA ASP A 467 -31.40 13.80 -5.08
C ASP A 467 -30.44 13.31 -3.98
N TYR A 468 -31.00 12.90 -2.83
CA TYR A 468 -30.26 12.59 -1.60
C TYR A 468 -29.41 13.76 -1.07
N GLY A 469 -29.78 15.00 -1.43
CA GLY A 469 -29.15 16.22 -0.91
C GLY A 469 -29.89 16.85 0.29
N GLY A 470 -29.30 17.89 0.85
CA GLY A 470 -29.85 18.64 1.99
C GLY A 470 -29.47 18.03 3.34
N TRP A 471 -30.28 18.26 4.38
CA TRP A 471 -30.04 17.59 5.67
C TRP A 471 -30.25 16.08 5.54
N SER A 472 -29.50 15.30 6.32
CA SER A 472 -29.65 13.86 6.42
C SER A 472 -29.80 13.41 7.87
N ALA A 473 -30.57 12.34 8.08
CA ALA A 473 -30.77 11.73 9.40
C ALA A 473 -30.79 10.20 9.28
N GLY A 474 -29.98 9.52 10.11
CA GLY A 474 -29.75 8.08 10.03
C GLY A 474 -30.40 7.29 11.16
N PHE A 475 -30.98 6.13 10.84
CA PHE A 475 -31.76 5.31 11.78
C PHE A 475 -31.49 3.81 11.62
N GLY A 476 -31.45 3.10 12.75
CA GLY A 476 -31.40 1.63 12.84
C GLY A 476 -32.80 0.99 12.86
N SER A 477 -32.90 -0.32 13.08
CA SER A 477 -34.21 -0.95 13.37
C SER A 477 -34.85 -0.39 14.65
N GLY A 478 -36.15 -0.14 14.62
CA GLY A 478 -36.87 0.45 15.75
C GLY A 478 -38.15 1.17 15.33
N SER A 479 -38.76 1.86 16.28
CA SER A 479 -39.90 2.75 16.05
C SER A 479 -39.50 4.15 16.51
N TYR A 480 -39.62 5.12 15.62
CA TYR A 480 -39.12 6.48 15.80
C TYR A 480 -40.28 7.47 15.69
N THR A 481 -40.48 8.23 16.76
CA THR A 481 -41.39 9.37 16.80
C THR A 481 -40.74 10.58 16.14
N MET A 482 -41.52 11.64 15.93
CA MET A 482 -41.05 12.90 15.40
C MET A 482 -39.96 13.53 16.26
N ALA A 483 -40.05 13.36 17.58
CA ALA A 483 -39.02 13.81 18.51
C ALA A 483 -37.69 13.09 18.27
N ASP A 484 -37.72 11.79 17.96
CA ASP A 484 -36.53 10.99 17.65
C ASP A 484 -35.94 11.40 16.30
N ILE A 485 -36.78 11.70 15.31
CA ILE A 485 -36.36 12.17 13.98
C ILE A 485 -35.65 13.54 14.08
N ILE A 486 -36.21 14.49 14.84
CA ILE A 486 -35.55 15.79 15.09
C ILE A 486 -34.24 15.62 15.85
N ALA A 487 -34.20 14.73 16.84
CA ALA A 487 -32.97 14.48 17.61
C ALA A 487 -31.84 13.92 16.73
N ALA A 488 -32.18 13.19 15.67
CA ALA A 488 -31.24 12.65 14.68
C ALA A 488 -30.85 13.65 13.57
N GLY A 489 -31.28 14.91 13.66
CA GLY A 489 -30.97 15.97 12.69
C GLY A 489 -32.02 16.17 11.60
N GLY A 490 -33.13 15.43 11.65
CA GLY A 490 -34.23 15.55 10.70
C GLY A 490 -35.20 16.69 10.98
N VAL A 491 -36.04 17.00 10.00
CA VAL A 491 -37.05 18.06 10.09
C VAL A 491 -38.44 17.47 9.84
N ASN A 492 -39.43 17.94 10.60
CA ASN A 492 -40.83 17.52 10.48
C ASN A 492 -41.34 17.81 9.08
N ASP A 493 -41.98 16.83 8.45
CA ASP A 493 -42.67 17.03 7.17
C ASP A 493 -41.75 17.64 6.10
N ASP A 494 -40.50 17.16 6.00
CA ASP A 494 -39.49 17.73 5.08
C ASP A 494 -38.60 16.67 4.41
N ALA A 495 -38.84 15.37 4.69
CA ALA A 495 -38.12 14.29 4.03
C ALA A 495 -38.70 14.04 2.63
N SER A 496 -37.84 14.04 1.61
CA SER A 496 -38.23 13.82 0.20
C SER A 496 -37.59 12.58 -0.43
N SER A 497 -36.55 12.00 0.16
CA SER A 497 -35.95 10.75 -0.30
C SER A 497 -35.34 9.94 0.85
N LEU A 498 -35.02 8.67 0.58
CA LEU A 498 -34.34 7.80 1.51
C LEU A 498 -33.52 6.72 0.82
N LEU A 499 -32.40 6.38 1.46
CA LEU A 499 -31.64 5.16 1.15
C LEU A 499 -32.02 4.08 2.16
N ILE A 500 -32.19 2.85 1.68
CA ILE A 500 -32.55 1.69 2.50
C ILE A 500 -31.58 0.57 2.16
N SER A 501 -30.74 0.22 3.12
CA SER A 501 -29.84 -0.93 3.00
C SER A 501 -30.65 -2.20 2.73
N PRO A 502 -30.16 -3.09 1.85
CA PRO A 502 -30.82 -4.36 1.57
C PRO A 502 -31.16 -5.15 2.84
N GLY A 503 -32.37 -5.73 2.89
CA GLY A 503 -32.84 -6.51 4.04
C GLY A 503 -33.47 -5.70 5.18
N TYR A 504 -33.90 -4.46 4.91
CA TYR A 504 -34.67 -3.65 5.86
C TYR A 504 -35.98 -3.16 5.21
N THR A 505 -37.06 -3.24 5.98
CA THR A 505 -38.37 -2.69 5.63
C THR A 505 -38.64 -1.45 6.47
N VAL A 506 -38.96 -0.34 5.80
CA VAL A 506 -39.30 0.95 6.41
C VAL A 506 -40.78 1.22 6.19
N THR A 507 -41.50 1.56 7.25
CA THR A 507 -42.86 2.12 7.15
C THR A 507 -42.85 3.54 7.67
N LEU A 508 -43.18 4.49 6.78
CA LEU A 508 -43.36 5.89 7.08
C LEU A 508 -44.84 6.13 7.45
N TYR A 509 -45.10 7.02 8.42
CA TYR A 509 -46.44 7.37 8.88
C TYR A 509 -46.62 8.90 8.90
N GLU A 510 -47.81 9.33 8.48
CA GLU A 510 -48.22 10.74 8.46
C GLU A 510 -48.42 11.32 9.86
N ASP A 511 -48.80 10.50 10.84
CA ASP A 511 -49.03 10.95 12.21
C ASP A 511 -47.89 10.50 13.16
N ASP A 512 -47.54 11.33 14.15
CA ASP A 512 -46.51 11.07 15.19
C ASP A 512 -46.96 10.05 16.27
N ASN A 513 -47.63 8.98 15.84
CA ASN A 513 -48.10 7.89 16.69
C ASN A 513 -48.22 6.57 15.93
N PHE A 514 -47.50 6.44 14.81
CA PHE A 514 -47.51 5.27 13.93
C PHE A 514 -48.90 4.97 13.34
N SER A 515 -49.66 6.03 13.00
CA SER A 515 -50.98 5.91 12.37
C SER A 515 -51.15 6.91 11.22
N GLY A 516 -52.38 7.07 10.71
CA GLY A 516 -52.63 7.87 9.51
C GLY A 516 -52.29 7.12 8.22
N SER A 517 -52.05 7.87 7.14
CA SER A 517 -51.54 7.30 5.89
C SER A 517 -50.12 6.79 6.09
N SER A 518 -49.81 5.64 5.49
CA SER A 518 -48.51 4.99 5.63
C SER A 518 -47.93 4.53 4.30
N LEU A 519 -46.60 4.54 4.19
CA LEU A 519 -45.86 4.08 3.02
C LEU A 519 -44.80 3.06 3.44
N VAL A 520 -44.83 1.87 2.84
CA VAL A 520 -43.86 0.79 3.09
C VAL A 520 -42.83 0.76 1.96
N LEU A 521 -41.55 0.75 2.31
CA LEU A 521 -40.41 0.79 1.39
C LEU A 521 -39.35 -0.22 1.80
N THR A 522 -38.71 -0.86 0.83
CA THR A 522 -37.72 -1.94 1.05
C THR A 522 -36.44 -1.74 0.24
N ALA A 523 -36.31 -0.59 -0.43
CA ALA A 523 -35.18 -0.23 -1.28
C ALA A 523 -35.07 1.29 -1.38
N ASP A 524 -33.92 1.76 -1.86
CA ASP A 524 -33.64 3.17 -2.13
C ASP A 524 -34.79 3.84 -2.88
N THR A 525 -35.25 4.95 -2.33
CA THR A 525 -36.38 5.71 -2.83
C THR A 525 -35.93 7.15 -3.03
N PRO A 526 -35.45 7.50 -4.25
CA PRO A 526 -34.98 8.85 -4.55
C PRO A 526 -36.12 9.88 -4.53
N ASN A 527 -37.39 9.49 -4.57
CA ASN A 527 -38.48 10.47 -4.63
C ASN A 527 -39.76 9.95 -3.96
N LEU A 528 -39.98 10.35 -2.70
CA LEU A 528 -41.21 10.06 -1.95
C LEU A 528 -42.46 10.69 -2.57
N GLY A 529 -42.31 11.79 -3.32
CA GLY A 529 -43.40 12.38 -4.10
C GLY A 529 -44.01 11.46 -5.13
N SER A 530 -43.26 10.47 -5.65
CA SER A 530 -43.81 9.44 -6.54
C SER A 530 -44.82 8.50 -5.85
N TYR A 531 -44.80 8.47 -4.51
CA TYR A 531 -45.71 7.71 -3.65
C TYR A 531 -46.75 8.60 -2.94
N ALA A 532 -46.82 9.89 -3.30
CA ALA A 532 -47.64 10.89 -2.62
C ALA A 532 -47.34 10.99 -1.10
N PHE A 533 -46.07 10.82 -0.71
CA PHE A 533 -45.61 10.86 0.69
C PHE A 533 -44.46 11.86 0.90
N ASN A 534 -44.27 12.80 -0.03
CA ASN A 534 -43.27 13.86 0.11
C ASN A 534 -43.64 14.76 1.28
N ASP A 535 -42.68 15.11 2.14
CA ASP A 535 -42.89 16.13 3.18
C ASP A 535 -44.05 15.78 4.13
N MET A 536 -44.28 14.49 4.39
CA MET A 536 -45.40 14.00 5.21
C MET A 536 -44.94 13.13 6.38
N LEU A 537 -43.64 12.86 6.51
CA LEU A 537 -43.13 11.96 7.54
C LEU A 537 -43.18 12.62 8.93
N SER A 538 -43.96 12.01 9.83
CA SER A 538 -44.03 12.39 11.25
C SER A 538 -43.71 11.23 12.22
N SER A 539 -43.77 9.96 11.80
CA SER A 539 -43.14 8.85 12.54
C SER A 539 -42.79 7.70 11.60
N MET A 540 -41.88 6.80 11.99
CA MET A 540 -41.55 5.63 11.19
C MET A 540 -41.21 4.38 12.00
N THR A 541 -41.40 3.22 11.38
CA THR A 541 -40.90 1.94 11.89
C THR A 541 -39.92 1.33 10.90
N ILE A 542 -38.77 0.87 11.38
CA ILE A 542 -37.74 0.20 10.60
C ILE A 542 -37.57 -1.21 11.16
N VAL A 543 -37.69 -2.21 10.31
CA VAL A 543 -37.58 -3.62 10.69
C VAL A 543 -36.48 -4.25 9.84
N LYS A 544 -35.47 -4.86 10.49
CA LYS A 544 -34.53 -5.76 9.83
C LYS A 544 -35.24 -7.06 9.47
N ASP A 545 -35.14 -7.49 8.23
CA ASP A 545 -35.75 -8.72 7.74
C ASP A 545 -34.88 -9.92 8.15
N THR A 546 -35.12 -10.47 9.35
CA THR A 546 -34.27 -11.50 9.99
C THR A 546 -34.52 -12.95 9.52
N GLY A 547 -34.54 -13.21 8.21
CA GLY A 547 -34.25 -14.54 7.66
C GLY A 547 -35.10 -15.73 8.16
N THR A 548 -36.43 -15.64 8.17
CA THR A 548 -37.33 -16.81 8.12
C THR A 548 -38.60 -16.43 7.35
N GLY A 549 -38.68 -16.75 6.05
CA GLY A 549 -39.79 -16.34 5.19
C GLY A 549 -40.41 -17.50 4.40
N VAL A 550 -41.74 -17.50 4.32
CA VAL A 550 -42.57 -18.44 3.55
C VAL A 550 -43.04 -17.72 2.26
N TYR A 551 -42.90 -18.32 1.08
CA TYR A 551 -43.39 -17.76 -0.20
C TYR A 551 -44.92 -17.73 -0.25
N GLN A 552 -45.51 -16.58 -0.57
CA GLN A 552 -46.97 -16.42 -0.57
C GLN A 552 -47.56 -16.61 -1.96
N GLU A 553 -48.47 -17.58 -2.10
CA GLU A 553 -49.27 -17.77 -3.31
C GLU A 553 -50.18 -16.55 -3.56
N SER A 554 -49.97 -15.86 -4.69
CA SER A 554 -50.81 -14.72 -5.09
C SER A 554 -51.53 -15.00 -6.40
N GLY A 555 -52.87 -14.93 -6.38
CA GLY A 555 -53.71 -15.14 -7.57
C GLY A 555 -53.67 -16.57 -8.13
N GLY A 556 -53.30 -17.57 -7.32
CA GLY A 556 -53.16 -18.94 -7.78
C GLY A 556 -51.81 -19.29 -8.39
N VAL A 557 -50.80 -18.42 -8.26
CA VAL A 557 -49.45 -18.62 -8.84
C VAL A 557 -48.37 -18.16 -7.84
N CYS A 558 -47.26 -18.87 -7.81
CA CYS A 558 -46.03 -18.51 -7.12
C CYS A 558 -44.84 -18.75 -8.06
N THR A 559 -43.93 -17.79 -8.23
CA THR A 559 -42.74 -17.93 -9.10
C THR A 559 -41.46 -17.68 -8.31
N MET A 560 -40.50 -18.60 -8.46
CA MET A 560 -39.18 -18.60 -7.83
C MET A 560 -38.12 -18.61 -8.93
N GLU A 561 -37.14 -17.71 -8.88
CA GLU A 561 -36.07 -17.58 -9.89
C GLU A 561 -34.69 -17.63 -9.20
N ALA A 562 -33.69 -18.25 -9.84
CA ALA A 562 -32.28 -18.15 -9.45
C ALA A 562 -31.61 -17.10 -10.30
N GLU A 563 -30.99 -16.09 -9.68
CA GLU A 563 -30.16 -15.16 -10.43
C GLU A 563 -28.85 -15.88 -10.84
N ASN A 564 -28.66 -16.05 -12.16
CA ASN A 564 -27.41 -16.47 -12.80
C ASN A 564 -26.86 -17.89 -12.55
N ALA A 565 -27.68 -18.94 -12.62
CA ALA A 565 -27.13 -20.31 -12.70
C ALA A 565 -26.44 -20.55 -14.07
N THR A 566 -25.11 -20.42 -14.13
CA THR A 566 -24.33 -20.85 -15.30
C THR A 566 -23.91 -22.31 -15.19
N VAL A 567 -23.56 -22.89 -16.34
CA VAL A 567 -23.44 -24.34 -16.58
C VAL A 567 -22.32 -25.02 -15.77
N ASP A 568 -21.45 -24.24 -15.11
CA ASP A 568 -20.21 -24.71 -14.46
C ASP A 568 -20.04 -24.28 -12.97
N GLN A 569 -21.04 -23.68 -12.32
CA GLN A 569 -20.91 -23.21 -10.91
C GLN A 569 -21.30 -24.28 -9.87
N ARG A 570 -20.54 -24.34 -8.75
CA ARG A 570 -20.92 -25.09 -7.54
C ARG A 570 -22.06 -24.36 -6.80
N SER A 571 -22.92 -25.11 -6.11
CA SER A 571 -24.25 -24.65 -5.65
C SER A 571 -24.27 -23.69 -4.46
N ASP A 572 -23.12 -23.37 -3.90
CA ASP A 572 -22.92 -22.41 -2.81
C ASP A 572 -23.08 -20.94 -3.25
N ASP A 573 -23.08 -20.67 -4.56
CA ASP A 573 -23.09 -19.30 -5.12
C ASP A 573 -24.43 -18.86 -5.75
N ILE A 574 -25.52 -19.64 -5.59
CA ILE A 574 -26.79 -19.37 -6.29
C ILE A 574 -27.86 -18.79 -5.34
N THR A 575 -28.27 -17.55 -5.61
CA THR A 575 -29.31 -16.82 -4.86
C THR A 575 -30.68 -16.96 -5.55
N TRP A 576 -31.70 -17.44 -4.84
CA TRP A 576 -33.08 -17.61 -5.34
C TRP A 576 -34.01 -16.48 -4.89
N VAL A 577 -34.65 -15.74 -5.80
CA VAL A 577 -35.56 -14.62 -5.50
C VAL A 577 -36.99 -14.88 -6.03
N ALA A 578 -38.00 -14.26 -5.42
CA ALA A 578 -39.36 -14.25 -5.97
C ALA A 578 -39.44 -13.29 -7.18
N ALA A 579 -40.21 -13.65 -8.21
CA ALA A 579 -40.41 -12.74 -9.35
C ALA A 579 -41.17 -11.47 -8.93
N THR A 580 -40.80 -10.33 -9.53
CA THR A 580 -41.30 -8.98 -9.24
C THR A 580 -42.80 -8.93 -8.86
N GLY A 581 -43.11 -8.43 -7.66
CA GLY A 581 -44.48 -8.24 -7.17
C GLY A 581 -45.06 -9.37 -6.30
N GLN A 582 -44.25 -10.38 -5.94
CA GLN A 582 -44.56 -11.36 -4.90
C GLN A 582 -43.53 -11.26 -3.76
N THR A 583 -43.97 -11.36 -2.50
CA THR A 583 -43.10 -11.35 -1.32
C THR A 583 -42.77 -12.79 -0.90
N GLY A 584 -41.49 -13.16 -0.90
CA GLY A 584 -40.99 -14.46 -0.43
C GLY A 584 -39.46 -14.60 -0.62
N TYR A 585 -38.81 -15.21 0.37
CA TYR A 585 -37.37 -15.24 0.73
C TYR A 585 -36.43 -15.98 -0.27
N ILE A 586 -35.15 -16.15 0.10
CA ILE A 586 -34.03 -16.80 -0.63
C ILE A 586 -33.64 -18.12 0.04
N GLY A 587 -33.94 -19.27 -0.58
CA GLY A 587 -33.43 -20.56 -0.09
C GLY A 587 -32.06 -20.90 -0.67
N SER A 588 -31.08 -21.30 0.17
CA SER A 588 -29.88 -22.04 -0.25
C SER A 588 -30.15 -23.53 -0.15
N GLY A 589 -30.07 -24.28 -1.26
CA GLY A 589 -30.15 -25.74 -1.26
C GLY A 589 -28.80 -26.37 -1.61
N TYR A 590 -28.41 -27.42 -0.89
CA TYR A 590 -27.21 -28.20 -1.16
C TYR A 590 -27.39 -29.05 -2.43
N MET A 591 -26.42 -28.98 -3.35
CA MET A 591 -26.28 -29.92 -4.46
C MET A 591 -24.83 -30.43 -4.55
N THR A 592 -24.46 -31.41 -3.72
CA THR A 592 -23.16 -32.10 -3.87
C THR A 592 -23.21 -33.15 -5.00
N PRO A 593 -22.09 -33.45 -5.71
CA PRO A 593 -22.03 -34.62 -6.59
C PRO A 593 -22.14 -35.90 -5.74
N PRO A 594 -22.85 -36.95 -6.18
CA PRO A 594 -22.60 -38.27 -5.64
C PRO A 594 -21.18 -38.69 -5.99
N ASP A 595 -20.60 -39.47 -5.10
CA ASP A 595 -19.46 -40.30 -5.37
C ASP A 595 -19.69 -41.12 -6.64
N ASN A 596 -18.72 -41.04 -7.55
CA ASN A 596 -18.71 -41.56 -8.91
C ASN A 596 -18.74 -43.11 -8.96
N THR A 597 -19.78 -43.74 -8.41
CA THR A 597 -19.84 -45.19 -8.17
C THR A 597 -21.01 -45.88 -8.85
N GLY A 598 -21.53 -45.37 -9.97
CA GLY A 598 -22.29 -46.17 -10.95
C GLY A 598 -23.33 -47.16 -10.38
N SER A 599 -24.03 -46.79 -9.30
CA SER A 599 -24.99 -47.64 -8.60
C SER A 599 -26.23 -46.82 -8.29
N SER A 600 -27.34 -47.23 -8.90
CA SER A 600 -28.65 -46.57 -8.85
C SER A 600 -29.37 -46.64 -7.49
N VAL A 601 -28.67 -46.71 -6.35
CA VAL A 601 -29.28 -47.08 -5.06
C VAL A 601 -28.76 -46.33 -3.81
N VAL A 602 -27.92 -45.30 -3.91
CA VAL A 602 -27.47 -44.59 -2.70
C VAL A 602 -28.13 -43.21 -2.55
N TRP A 603 -29.01 -43.14 -1.57
CA TRP A 603 -29.73 -41.96 -1.10
C TRP A 603 -28.80 -41.04 -0.30
N SER A 604 -28.68 -39.77 -0.69
CA SER A 604 -28.07 -38.73 0.15
C SER A 604 -29.01 -37.53 0.26
N THR A 605 -29.24 -37.06 1.49
CA THR A 605 -30.05 -35.87 1.83
C THR A 605 -29.35 -34.55 1.48
N GLY A 606 -28.26 -34.59 0.69
CA GLY A 606 -27.41 -33.44 0.37
C GLY A 606 -27.62 -32.87 -1.04
N CYS A 607 -28.69 -33.28 -1.74
CA CYS A 607 -28.96 -32.93 -3.14
C CYS A 607 -30.43 -32.51 -3.34
N GLU A 608 -30.86 -31.50 -2.59
CA GLU A 608 -32.27 -31.09 -2.46
C GLU A 608 -32.41 -29.55 -2.50
N LEU A 609 -33.29 -29.07 -3.38
CA LEU A 609 -33.84 -27.72 -3.32
C LEU A 609 -35.18 -27.79 -2.59
N ALA A 610 -35.40 -26.93 -1.59
CA ALA A 610 -36.61 -26.91 -0.78
C ALA A 610 -37.09 -25.48 -0.51
N TRP A 611 -38.40 -25.25 -0.60
CA TRP A 611 -39.02 -23.93 -0.41
C TRP A 611 -40.30 -24.06 0.41
N ASP A 612 -40.48 -23.24 1.44
CA ASP A 612 -41.76 -23.17 2.16
C ASP A 612 -42.72 -22.23 1.44
N VAL A 613 -43.88 -22.74 1.02
CA VAL A 613 -44.92 -22.02 0.26
C VAL A 613 -46.22 -21.98 1.06
N ASP A 614 -46.74 -20.79 1.33
CA ASP A 614 -48.04 -20.60 1.95
C ASP A 614 -49.14 -20.65 0.89
N ILE A 615 -49.99 -21.65 1.01
CA ILE A 615 -51.13 -21.86 0.13
C ILE A 615 -52.32 -21.13 0.74
N SER A 616 -52.80 -20.11 0.03
CA SER A 616 -53.90 -19.25 0.49
C SER A 616 -55.25 -19.98 0.45
N THR A 617 -55.41 -20.92 -0.50
CA THR A 617 -56.66 -21.65 -0.73
C THR A 617 -56.38 -23.13 -0.95
N ALA A 618 -57.01 -24.02 -0.18
CA ALA A 618 -56.86 -25.45 -0.39
C ALA A 618 -57.35 -25.86 -1.80
N GLY A 619 -56.53 -26.61 -2.54
CA GLY A 619 -56.78 -26.91 -3.94
C GLY A 619 -55.71 -27.80 -4.57
N THR A 620 -55.88 -28.14 -5.84
CA THR A 620 -54.86 -28.88 -6.59
C THR A 620 -53.83 -27.90 -7.16
N TYR A 621 -52.55 -28.13 -6.89
CA TYR A 621 -51.44 -27.31 -7.38
C TYR A 621 -50.50 -28.10 -8.27
N TYR A 622 -49.89 -27.39 -9.21
CA TYR A 622 -49.00 -27.91 -10.25
C TYR A 622 -47.71 -27.11 -10.26
N MET A 623 -46.63 -27.72 -10.74
CA MET A 623 -45.32 -27.09 -10.85
C MET A 623 -44.78 -27.13 -12.29
N ALA A 624 -44.02 -26.11 -12.68
CA ALA A 624 -43.19 -26.09 -13.87
C ALA A 624 -41.79 -25.63 -13.52
N VAL A 625 -40.78 -26.21 -14.16
CA VAL A 625 -39.37 -25.97 -13.84
C VAL A 625 -38.61 -25.63 -15.11
N ARG A 626 -37.84 -24.53 -15.12
CA ARG A 626 -36.94 -24.20 -16.22
C ARG A 626 -35.56 -24.79 -15.93
N ARG A 627 -35.06 -25.59 -16.87
CA ARG A 627 -33.94 -26.50 -16.63
C ARG A 627 -33.10 -26.78 -17.89
N ILE A 628 -31.90 -27.31 -17.70
CA ILE A 628 -30.96 -27.79 -18.75
C ILE A 628 -30.23 -29.07 -18.30
N ALA A 629 -29.87 -29.95 -19.25
CA ALA A 629 -28.95 -31.07 -19.02
C ALA A 629 -27.52 -30.74 -19.47
N LEU A 630 -26.55 -31.23 -18.71
CA LEU A 630 -25.11 -31.11 -19.00
C LEU A 630 -24.63 -32.17 -20.01
N ASP A 631 -25.32 -33.30 -20.14
CA ASP A 631 -25.04 -34.31 -21.15
C ASP A 631 -26.32 -34.90 -21.80
N ASN A 632 -26.17 -35.76 -22.81
CA ASN A 632 -27.31 -36.38 -23.53
C ASN A 632 -27.81 -37.68 -22.85
N GLY A 633 -27.47 -37.91 -21.59
CA GLY A 633 -27.82 -39.07 -20.78
C GLY A 633 -29.23 -39.02 -20.18
N ASP A 634 -29.66 -40.13 -19.56
CA ASP A 634 -30.97 -40.29 -18.91
C ASP A 634 -31.05 -39.54 -17.57
N ASP A 635 -30.78 -38.23 -17.57
CA ASP A 635 -30.82 -37.41 -16.35
C ASP A 635 -32.24 -37.32 -15.79
N SER A 636 -32.40 -37.47 -14.46
CA SER A 636 -33.71 -37.45 -13.81
C SER A 636 -33.75 -36.72 -12.46
N ALA A 637 -34.92 -36.17 -12.12
CA ALA A 637 -35.22 -35.50 -10.86
C ALA A 637 -36.61 -35.89 -10.33
N ARG A 638 -36.84 -35.74 -9.02
CA ARG A 638 -38.10 -36.00 -8.31
C ARG A 638 -38.63 -34.75 -7.62
N VAL A 639 -39.95 -34.68 -7.42
CA VAL A 639 -40.64 -33.60 -6.70
C VAL A 639 -41.24 -34.15 -5.40
N GLY A 640 -41.12 -33.39 -4.32
CA GLY A 640 -41.64 -33.71 -2.99
C GLY A 640 -42.48 -32.58 -2.39
N VAL A 641 -43.33 -32.94 -1.43
CA VAL A 641 -44.09 -31.99 -0.60
C VAL A 641 -43.99 -32.43 0.86
N ASN A 642 -43.64 -31.50 1.75
CA ASN A 642 -43.49 -31.69 3.20
C ASN A 642 -42.58 -32.87 3.56
N GLY A 643 -41.48 -33.06 2.82
CA GLY A 643 -40.54 -34.16 3.02
C GLY A 643 -40.99 -35.51 2.44
N ALA A 644 -42.23 -35.62 1.93
CA ALA A 644 -42.74 -36.84 1.33
C ALA A 644 -42.53 -36.82 -0.20
N GLU A 645 -41.81 -37.83 -0.71
CA GLU A 645 -41.66 -38.06 -2.14
C GLU A 645 -42.91 -38.71 -2.74
N ARG A 646 -43.19 -38.43 -4.01
CA ARG A 646 -44.17 -39.19 -4.80
C ARG A 646 -43.44 -40.26 -5.62
N ASP A 647 -43.92 -41.50 -5.50
CA ASP A 647 -43.19 -42.72 -5.90
C ASP A 647 -43.04 -42.95 -7.42
N ASP A 648 -43.55 -42.08 -8.30
CA ASP A 648 -43.62 -42.35 -9.75
C ASP A 648 -43.09 -41.24 -10.67
N ASN A 649 -42.61 -40.11 -10.14
CA ASN A 649 -42.25 -38.95 -10.98
C ASN A 649 -40.77 -38.96 -11.35
N THR A 650 -40.42 -39.62 -12.46
CA THR A 650 -39.06 -39.59 -13.03
C THR A 650 -39.09 -38.86 -14.36
N PHE A 651 -38.44 -37.71 -14.46
CA PHE A 651 -38.25 -37.04 -15.75
C PHE A 651 -37.13 -37.72 -16.53
N ASN A 652 -37.35 -38.09 -17.81
CA ASN A 652 -36.33 -38.64 -18.70
C ASN A 652 -36.23 -37.79 -19.98
N GLY A 653 -35.04 -37.71 -20.60
CA GLY A 653 -34.85 -37.04 -21.90
C GLY A 653 -34.69 -35.52 -21.78
N ILE A 654 -33.79 -35.08 -20.91
CA ILE A 654 -33.49 -33.67 -20.64
C ILE A 654 -32.75 -33.08 -21.84
N ALA A 655 -33.25 -31.94 -22.33
CA ALA A 655 -32.63 -31.18 -23.40
C ALA A 655 -31.38 -30.43 -22.90
N THR A 656 -30.34 -30.39 -23.74
CA THR A 656 -29.08 -29.65 -23.52
C THR A 656 -29.21 -28.14 -23.81
N SER A 657 -30.43 -27.60 -23.68
CA SER A 657 -30.72 -26.17 -23.78
C SER A 657 -31.82 -25.79 -22.79
N TRP A 658 -31.78 -24.56 -22.27
CA TRP A 658 -32.76 -24.05 -21.30
C TRP A 658 -34.20 -24.13 -21.82
N GLN A 659 -35.01 -24.99 -21.20
CA GLN A 659 -36.41 -25.20 -21.55
C GLN A 659 -37.26 -25.41 -20.30
N TRP A 660 -38.52 -24.98 -20.37
CA TRP A 660 -39.52 -25.31 -19.36
C TRP A 660 -39.92 -26.78 -19.45
N SER A 661 -40.01 -27.44 -18.30
CA SER A 661 -40.53 -28.80 -18.14
C SER A 661 -41.76 -28.78 -17.25
N ARG A 662 -42.84 -29.46 -17.68
CA ARG A 662 -44.06 -29.65 -16.89
C ARG A 662 -44.82 -30.92 -17.29
N GLY A 663 -45.65 -31.47 -16.40
CA GLY A 663 -46.44 -32.67 -16.69
C GLY A 663 -46.97 -33.36 -15.43
N THR A 664 -47.53 -34.55 -15.55
CA THR A 664 -48.00 -35.35 -14.41
C THR A 664 -46.92 -35.58 -13.36
N ASP A 665 -45.66 -35.59 -13.79
CA ASP A 665 -44.49 -35.74 -12.93
C ASP A 665 -44.20 -34.52 -12.04
N PHE A 666 -44.84 -33.38 -12.32
CA PHE A 666 -44.72 -32.12 -11.57
C PHE A 666 -46.05 -31.73 -10.87
N ASP A 667 -46.96 -32.68 -10.67
CA ASP A 667 -48.21 -32.48 -9.93
C ASP A 667 -47.95 -32.48 -8.41
N LEU A 668 -48.20 -31.35 -7.73
CA LEU A 668 -48.10 -31.23 -6.28
C LEU A 668 -49.35 -31.79 -5.57
N GLY A 669 -50.41 -32.07 -6.31
CA GLY A 669 -51.69 -32.61 -5.87
C GLY A 669 -52.46 -31.64 -4.99
N ASN A 670 -53.36 -32.19 -4.16
CA ASN A 670 -54.18 -31.38 -3.27
C ASN A 670 -53.36 -30.89 -2.06
N LEU A 671 -53.13 -29.59 -2.01
CA LEU A 671 -52.54 -28.90 -0.86
C LEU A 671 -53.64 -28.28 0.00
N SER A 672 -53.45 -28.31 1.32
CA SER A 672 -54.33 -27.59 2.25
C SER A 672 -53.97 -26.11 2.28
N ALA A 673 -54.83 -25.26 2.83
CA ALA A 673 -54.42 -23.89 3.13
C ALA A 673 -53.40 -23.89 4.27
N GLY A 674 -52.36 -23.06 4.17
CA GLY A 674 -51.23 -22.98 5.08
C GLY A 674 -49.89 -23.32 4.40
N THR A 675 -48.83 -23.32 5.21
CA THR A 675 -47.46 -23.52 4.74
C THR A 675 -47.16 -24.98 4.37
N HIS A 676 -46.58 -25.16 3.19
CA HIS A 676 -46.12 -26.43 2.64
C HIS A 676 -44.68 -26.30 2.13
N THR A 677 -43.78 -27.17 2.54
CA THR A 677 -42.43 -27.28 1.97
C THR A 677 -42.50 -28.01 0.63
N ILE A 678 -42.15 -27.37 -0.47
CA ILE A 678 -42.07 -27.96 -1.80
C ILE A 678 -40.60 -28.25 -2.13
N GLN A 679 -40.32 -29.44 -2.67
CA GLN A 679 -38.95 -29.94 -2.82
C GLN A 679 -38.69 -30.46 -4.23
N ILE A 680 -37.46 -30.27 -4.73
CA ILE A 680 -36.92 -30.94 -5.92
C ILE A 680 -35.62 -31.65 -5.52
N ARG A 681 -35.53 -32.95 -5.84
CA ARG A 681 -34.36 -33.79 -5.56
C ARG A 681 -33.78 -34.33 -6.86
N ARG A 682 -32.46 -34.24 -7.04
CA ARG A 682 -31.80 -34.86 -8.20
C ARG A 682 -31.65 -36.36 -8.00
N ARG A 683 -31.73 -37.13 -9.08
CA ARG A 683 -31.50 -38.58 -9.08
C ARG A 683 -30.21 -38.97 -9.80
N GLU A 684 -29.77 -38.19 -10.79
CA GLU A 684 -28.53 -38.39 -11.56
C GLU A 684 -27.78 -37.05 -11.72
N ASP A 685 -26.50 -37.12 -12.11
CA ASP A 685 -25.66 -35.95 -12.38
C ASP A 685 -26.18 -35.19 -13.61
N GLY A 686 -25.79 -33.91 -13.79
CA GLY A 686 -26.06 -33.20 -15.04
C GLY A 686 -27.33 -32.36 -15.13
N PHE A 687 -28.12 -32.20 -14.06
CA PHE A 687 -29.37 -31.42 -14.09
C PHE A 687 -29.25 -30.03 -13.45
N CYS A 688 -29.45 -28.94 -14.20
CA CYS A 688 -29.46 -27.57 -13.66
C CYS A 688 -30.85 -26.94 -13.75
N VAL A 689 -31.23 -26.15 -12.73
CA VAL A 689 -32.51 -25.44 -12.62
C VAL A 689 -32.23 -23.96 -12.41
N ASP A 690 -32.93 -23.09 -13.12
CA ASP A 690 -32.85 -21.64 -12.92
C ASP A 690 -34.19 -21.02 -12.48
N ARG A 691 -35.35 -21.66 -12.74
CA ARG A 691 -36.65 -21.14 -12.30
C ARG A 691 -37.65 -22.24 -11.96
N VAL A 692 -38.55 -21.95 -11.03
CA VAL A 692 -39.66 -22.81 -10.64
C VAL A 692 -40.94 -21.98 -10.52
N MET A 693 -42.03 -22.46 -11.11
CA MET A 693 -43.36 -21.87 -10.99
C MET A 693 -44.32 -22.89 -10.40
N ILE A 694 -45.15 -22.47 -9.45
CA ILE A 694 -46.24 -23.25 -8.87
C ILE A 694 -47.56 -22.55 -9.18
N ALA A 695 -48.59 -23.28 -9.58
CA ALA A 695 -49.90 -22.71 -9.84
C ALA A 695 -51.06 -23.67 -9.56
N ASP A 696 -52.24 -23.11 -9.29
CA ASP A 696 -53.51 -23.83 -9.11
C ASP A 696 -54.08 -24.45 -10.42
N SER A 697 -53.42 -24.21 -11.56
CA SER A 697 -53.84 -24.71 -12.87
C SER A 697 -52.72 -24.72 -13.90
N TRP A 698 -52.67 -25.78 -14.73
CA TRP A 698 -51.70 -25.89 -15.83
C TRP A 698 -51.74 -24.73 -16.84
N SER A 699 -52.89 -24.08 -17.00
CA SER A 699 -53.02 -22.93 -17.91
C SER A 699 -52.24 -21.70 -17.47
N LYS A 700 -51.84 -21.62 -16.19
CA LYS A 700 -51.04 -20.52 -15.64
C LYS A 700 -49.52 -20.80 -15.66
N LEU A 701 -49.11 -21.99 -16.10
CA LEU A 701 -47.71 -22.38 -16.19
C LEU A 701 -47.21 -22.34 -17.65
N PRO A 702 -45.90 -22.10 -17.88
CA PRO A 702 -45.28 -22.18 -19.20
C PRO A 702 -45.50 -23.53 -19.87
N ALA A 703 -45.48 -23.57 -21.21
CA ALA A 703 -45.64 -24.82 -21.95
C ALA A 703 -44.39 -25.70 -21.87
N ASP A 704 -44.58 -27.02 -21.84
CA ASP A 704 -43.50 -28.00 -21.87
C ASP A 704 -42.65 -27.84 -23.14
N GLY A 705 -41.33 -27.80 -23.00
CA GLY A 705 -40.36 -27.59 -24.08
C GLY A 705 -40.20 -26.14 -24.56
N SER A 706 -40.86 -25.14 -23.94
CA SER A 706 -40.73 -23.74 -24.34
C SER A 706 -39.40 -23.11 -23.88
N THR A 707 -38.81 -22.25 -24.71
CA THR A 707 -37.52 -21.56 -24.45
C THR A 707 -37.70 -20.11 -23.98
N GLU A 708 -38.94 -19.66 -23.72
CA GLU A 708 -39.20 -18.26 -23.35
C GLU A 708 -38.48 -17.90 -22.05
N ALA A 709 -37.63 -16.87 -22.11
CA ALA A 709 -37.10 -16.20 -20.94
C ALA A 709 -38.16 -15.20 -20.44
N GLY A 710 -38.47 -15.22 -19.15
CA GLY A 710 -39.24 -14.14 -18.52
C GLY A 710 -38.50 -12.78 -18.61
N PRO A 711 -39.10 -11.68 -18.14
CA PRO A 711 -38.66 -10.32 -18.46
C PRO A 711 -37.25 -9.94 -17.93
N ALA A 712 -36.33 -9.70 -18.89
CA ALA A 712 -35.11 -8.87 -18.98
C ALA A 712 -33.94 -8.94 -17.96
N GLU A 713 -32.72 -9.20 -18.50
CA GLU A 713 -31.39 -9.28 -17.85
C GLU A 713 -30.40 -8.16 -18.29
N SER A 714 -29.35 -7.89 -17.48
CA SER A 714 -27.91 -7.70 -17.85
C SER A 714 -27.09 -7.02 -16.72
N PRO A 715 -25.72 -7.04 -16.72
CA PRO A 715 -24.74 -8.05 -17.15
C PRO A 715 -23.61 -8.34 -16.10
N THR A 716 -22.74 -9.31 -16.43
CA THR A 716 -21.78 -10.13 -15.64
C THR A 716 -20.41 -9.52 -15.27
N GLY A 717 -19.75 -10.05 -14.22
CA GLY A 717 -18.31 -9.83 -13.90
C GLY A 717 -17.59 -11.03 -13.24
N GLY A 718 -16.33 -11.26 -13.68
CA GLY A 718 -15.13 -11.88 -13.06
C GLY A 718 -15.18 -13.11 -12.12
N GLU A 719 -14.27 -14.07 -12.32
CA GLU A 719 -13.99 -15.18 -11.36
C GLU A 719 -13.18 -14.74 -10.12
N PRO A 720 -13.30 -15.45 -8.98
CA PRO A 720 -12.67 -15.08 -7.71
C PRO A 720 -11.14 -15.36 -7.67
N PRO A 721 -10.38 -14.59 -6.87
CA PRO A 721 -8.93 -14.72 -6.75
C PRO A 721 -8.50 -15.95 -5.92
N ASP A 722 -7.31 -16.46 -6.24
CA ASP A 722 -6.66 -17.60 -5.60
C ASP A 722 -5.91 -17.18 -4.31
N ILE A 723 -6.03 -18.02 -3.28
CA ILE A 723 -5.61 -17.74 -1.89
C ILE A 723 -4.72 -18.84 -1.28
N THR A 724 -4.20 -19.78 -2.08
CA THR A 724 -3.46 -20.95 -1.56
C THR A 724 -1.95 -20.81 -1.76
N PRO A 725 -1.14 -20.60 -0.72
CA PRO A 725 0.31 -20.45 -0.87
C PRO A 725 1.04 -21.73 -1.28
N PRO A 726 2.22 -21.61 -1.93
CA PRO A 726 3.13 -22.72 -2.19
C PRO A 726 3.60 -23.41 -0.90
N ALA A 727 4.15 -24.62 -1.03
CA ALA A 727 4.85 -25.27 0.07
C ALA A 727 6.14 -24.51 0.42
N ALA A 728 6.53 -24.55 1.71
CA ALA A 728 7.78 -23.98 2.15
C ALA A 728 8.99 -24.62 1.44
N PRO A 729 9.97 -23.84 0.94
CA PRO A 729 11.17 -24.37 0.34
C PRO A 729 11.90 -25.36 1.24
N THR A 730 12.41 -26.43 0.66
CA THR A 730 13.19 -27.46 1.37
C THR A 730 14.66 -27.44 0.97
N GLY A 731 15.51 -28.08 1.77
CA GLY A 731 16.92 -28.27 1.39
C GLY A 731 17.82 -27.04 1.53
N LEU A 732 17.33 -25.94 2.12
CA LEU A 732 18.13 -24.71 2.29
C LEU A 732 19.49 -25.00 2.92
N SER A 733 20.54 -24.57 2.23
CA SER A 733 21.93 -24.64 2.66
C SER A 733 22.58 -23.26 2.59
N ALA A 734 23.56 -23.00 3.47
CA ALA A 734 24.29 -21.75 3.52
C ALA A 734 25.81 -22.02 3.56
N THR A 735 26.54 -21.49 2.57
CA THR A 735 27.98 -21.69 2.41
C THR A 735 28.71 -20.37 2.62
N ALA A 736 29.60 -20.32 3.61
CA ALA A 736 30.40 -19.13 3.91
C ALA A 736 31.51 -18.88 2.87
N GLY A 737 31.66 -17.63 2.44
CA GLY A 737 32.78 -17.10 1.66
C GLY A 737 33.44 -15.89 2.32
N ASP A 738 34.30 -15.19 1.58
CA ASP A 738 34.87 -13.90 2.02
C ASP A 738 33.85 -12.79 1.82
N ALA A 739 33.39 -12.19 2.92
CA ALA A 739 32.35 -11.17 2.94
C ALA A 739 31.07 -11.58 2.17
N THR A 740 30.82 -12.89 2.07
CA THR A 740 29.72 -13.46 1.29
C THR A 740 29.15 -14.71 1.96
N VAL A 741 27.86 -14.97 1.75
CA VAL A 741 27.22 -16.27 1.99
C VAL A 741 26.47 -16.67 0.72
N SER A 742 26.77 -17.85 0.17
CA SER A 742 25.98 -18.44 -0.92
C SER A 742 24.92 -19.38 -0.35
N LEU A 743 23.68 -19.18 -0.77
CA LEU A 743 22.51 -19.98 -0.42
C LEU A 743 22.06 -20.80 -1.62
N ASP A 744 21.54 -21.99 -1.36
CA ASP A 744 21.00 -22.92 -2.35
C ASP A 744 19.90 -23.76 -1.68
N TRP A 745 18.78 -23.99 -2.37
CA TRP A 745 17.64 -24.80 -1.91
C TRP A 745 17.00 -25.60 -3.04
N ASP A 746 16.15 -26.56 -2.69
CA ASP A 746 15.44 -27.39 -3.68
C ASP A 746 14.34 -26.57 -4.37
N ASP A 747 14.17 -26.74 -5.69
CA ASP A 747 13.08 -26.12 -6.44
C ASP A 747 11.69 -26.60 -5.95
N ASN A 748 10.79 -25.65 -5.70
CA ASN A 748 9.37 -25.88 -5.57
C ASN A 748 8.77 -26.33 -6.93
N SER A 749 7.71 -27.14 -6.89
CA SER A 749 7.15 -27.82 -8.07
C SER A 749 5.73 -27.40 -8.43
N GLU A 750 5.18 -26.46 -7.67
CA GLU A 750 3.84 -25.92 -7.79
C GLU A 750 3.68 -25.16 -9.12
N PRO A 751 2.59 -25.37 -9.88
CA PRO A 751 2.42 -24.77 -11.21
C PRO A 751 2.30 -23.24 -11.22
N ASP A 752 1.89 -22.69 -10.09
CA ASP A 752 1.66 -21.27 -9.82
C ASP A 752 2.82 -20.61 -9.06
N LEU A 753 3.92 -21.32 -8.78
CA LEU A 753 5.12 -20.71 -8.19
C LEU A 753 5.63 -19.55 -9.07
N ALA A 754 5.78 -18.38 -8.47
CA ALA A 754 6.34 -17.20 -9.11
C ALA A 754 7.79 -16.97 -8.73
N VAL A 755 8.09 -16.86 -7.42
CA VAL A 755 9.39 -16.36 -6.91
C VAL A 755 9.72 -16.89 -5.49
N TYR A 756 10.92 -16.58 -4.99
CA TYR A 756 11.35 -16.84 -3.61
C TYR A 756 11.86 -15.58 -2.90
N ASP A 757 11.66 -15.52 -1.59
CA ASP A 757 12.17 -14.44 -0.75
C ASP A 757 13.17 -14.96 0.29
N VAL A 758 14.27 -14.24 0.48
CA VAL A 758 15.39 -14.61 1.36
C VAL A 758 15.42 -13.71 2.58
N TYR A 759 15.45 -14.33 3.74
CA TYR A 759 15.47 -13.67 5.03
C TYR A 759 16.76 -13.98 5.78
N ARG A 760 17.22 -13.04 6.63
CA ARG A 760 18.43 -13.16 7.43
C ARG A 760 18.27 -12.61 8.84
N SER A 761 18.90 -13.27 9.79
CA SER A 761 19.07 -12.81 11.17
C SER A 761 20.53 -12.95 11.62
N THR A 762 20.95 -12.18 12.62
CA THR A 762 22.20 -12.43 13.38
C THR A 762 21.94 -13.24 14.66
N THR A 763 20.69 -13.68 14.88
CA THR A 763 20.22 -14.46 16.04
C THR A 763 19.52 -15.72 15.55
N THR A 764 19.92 -16.88 16.06
CA THR A 764 19.27 -18.17 15.73
C THR A 764 17.79 -18.15 16.11
N GLY A 765 16.95 -18.66 15.23
CA GLY A 765 15.49 -18.63 15.37
C GLY A 765 14.86 -17.28 15.07
N GLY A 766 15.63 -16.31 14.54
CA GLY A 766 15.15 -14.97 14.21
C GLY A 766 15.29 -13.94 15.34
N PRO A 767 14.68 -12.76 15.21
CA PRO A 767 13.83 -12.34 14.09
C PRO A 767 14.61 -12.22 12.79
N TYR A 768 14.05 -12.69 11.67
CA TYR A 768 14.68 -12.57 10.36
C TYR A 768 14.14 -11.34 9.63
N SER A 769 15.03 -10.61 8.96
CA SER A 769 14.71 -9.50 8.06
C SER A 769 14.87 -9.96 6.62
N VAL A 770 13.97 -9.56 5.73
CA VAL A 770 14.15 -9.77 4.28
C VAL A 770 15.45 -9.10 3.84
N ILE A 771 16.25 -9.81 3.05
CA ILE A 771 17.49 -9.29 2.46
C ILE A 771 17.48 -9.35 0.93
N ASP A 772 16.63 -10.20 0.35
CA ASP A 772 16.29 -10.18 -1.07
C ASP A 772 14.91 -10.81 -1.29
N PHE A 773 14.25 -10.48 -2.38
CA PHE A 773 12.89 -10.94 -2.70
C PHE A 773 12.70 -11.05 -4.23
N ASP A 774 11.63 -11.70 -4.67
CA ASP A 774 11.31 -11.93 -6.09
C ASP A 774 12.34 -12.78 -6.86
N LEU A 775 13.04 -13.70 -6.18
CA LEU A 775 14.05 -14.54 -6.83
C LEU A 775 13.40 -15.64 -7.68
N THR A 776 13.72 -15.66 -8.98
CA THR A 776 13.22 -16.70 -9.90
C THR A 776 14.09 -17.96 -9.93
N SER A 777 15.22 -17.97 -9.21
CA SER A 777 16.13 -19.11 -9.10
C SER A 777 16.25 -19.54 -7.64
N SER A 778 16.48 -20.84 -7.42
CA SER A 778 16.59 -21.43 -6.08
C SER A 778 18.00 -21.28 -5.49
N ASP A 779 18.64 -20.14 -5.74
CA ASP A 779 19.97 -19.79 -5.26
C ASP A 779 20.09 -18.28 -5.00
N TYR A 780 20.96 -17.90 -4.07
CA TYR A 780 21.20 -16.49 -3.72
C TYR A 780 22.61 -16.26 -3.17
N ILE A 781 23.21 -15.09 -3.41
CA ILE A 781 24.49 -14.70 -2.80
C ILE A 781 24.32 -13.42 -2.00
N ASP A 782 24.37 -13.53 -0.67
CA ASP A 782 24.38 -12.40 0.24
C ASP A 782 25.78 -11.77 0.30
N ASN A 783 25.95 -10.61 -0.32
CA ASN A 783 27.20 -9.83 -0.34
C ASN A 783 27.24 -8.72 0.74
N SER A 784 26.22 -8.63 1.59
CA SER A 784 26.08 -7.57 2.59
C SER A 784 26.59 -7.97 3.99
N VAL A 785 27.22 -9.13 4.09
CA VAL A 785 27.65 -9.74 5.34
C VAL A 785 29.07 -9.38 5.75
N SER A 786 29.28 -9.25 7.05
CA SER A 786 30.60 -9.06 7.65
C SER A 786 31.25 -10.38 8.10
N ASN A 787 32.53 -10.55 7.76
CA ASN A 787 33.34 -11.67 8.22
C ASN A 787 33.37 -11.78 9.76
N GLY A 788 33.33 -13.02 10.26
CA GLY A 788 33.34 -13.33 11.70
C GLY A 788 31.99 -13.22 12.39
N THR A 789 30.93 -12.78 11.69
CA THR A 789 29.55 -12.75 12.21
C THR A 789 28.78 -13.95 11.69
N THR A 790 28.11 -14.71 12.56
CA THR A 790 27.22 -15.79 12.13
C THR A 790 25.87 -15.21 11.71
N TYR A 791 25.43 -15.56 10.51
CA TYR A 791 24.12 -15.20 9.98
C TYR A 791 23.27 -16.46 9.82
N TYR A 792 21.98 -16.30 10.04
CA TYR A 792 20.96 -17.34 9.98
C TYR A 792 19.96 -16.96 8.90
N TYR A 793 19.64 -17.89 8.01
CA TYR A 793 18.85 -17.67 6.81
C TYR A 793 17.65 -18.60 6.77
N VAL A 794 16.54 -18.08 6.27
CA VAL A 794 15.34 -18.84 5.88
C VAL A 794 14.83 -18.30 4.54
N VAL A 795 14.15 -19.13 3.78
CA VAL A 795 13.60 -18.79 2.45
C VAL A 795 12.13 -19.17 2.39
N THR A 796 11.32 -18.39 1.69
CA THR A 796 9.91 -18.68 1.35
C THR A 796 9.72 -18.74 -0.16
N ALA A 797 8.61 -19.35 -0.59
CA ALA A 797 8.14 -19.39 -1.98
C ALA A 797 6.85 -18.59 -2.11
N VAL A 798 6.67 -17.85 -3.19
CA VAL A 798 5.51 -17.00 -3.48
C VAL A 798 4.89 -17.42 -4.81
N ASP A 799 3.57 -17.53 -4.89
CA ASP A 799 2.84 -17.86 -6.12
C ASP A 799 2.49 -16.62 -6.98
N THR A 800 1.90 -16.85 -8.16
CA THR A 800 1.44 -15.79 -9.09
C THR A 800 0.27 -14.95 -8.58
N SER A 801 -0.39 -15.40 -7.51
CA SER A 801 -1.49 -14.72 -6.81
C SER A 801 -0.99 -13.99 -5.54
N ASN A 802 0.34 -13.99 -5.32
CA ASN A 802 1.07 -13.38 -4.24
C ASN A 802 0.84 -13.98 -2.84
N ASN A 803 0.48 -15.26 -2.77
CA ASN A 803 0.45 -16.01 -1.52
C ASN A 803 1.85 -16.56 -1.20
N GLU A 804 2.35 -16.29 0.00
CA GLU A 804 3.70 -16.67 0.44
C GLU A 804 3.68 -17.88 1.40
N SER A 805 4.62 -18.81 1.20
CA SER A 805 4.76 -20.01 2.01
C SER A 805 5.28 -19.70 3.43
N GLY A 806 5.26 -20.71 4.29
CA GLY A 806 6.07 -20.68 5.51
C GLY A 806 7.58 -20.69 5.22
N TYR A 807 8.39 -20.34 6.23
CA TYR A 807 9.85 -20.44 6.16
C TYR A 807 10.34 -21.88 5.94
N SER A 808 11.39 -22.00 5.13
CA SER A 808 12.25 -23.18 5.10
C SER A 808 12.84 -23.48 6.48
N SER A 809 13.51 -24.63 6.61
CA SER A 809 14.41 -24.86 7.75
C SER A 809 15.54 -23.82 7.77
N GLU A 810 15.90 -23.31 8.96
CA GLU A 810 16.99 -22.37 9.16
C GLU A 810 18.34 -22.99 8.73
N ALA A 811 19.06 -22.29 7.85
CA ALA A 811 20.46 -22.54 7.57
C ALA A 811 21.32 -21.44 8.21
N SER A 812 22.59 -21.71 8.49
CA SER A 812 23.48 -20.66 9.02
C SER A 812 24.89 -20.79 8.47
N ALA A 813 25.54 -19.64 8.33
CA ALA A 813 26.93 -19.55 7.87
C ALA A 813 27.64 -18.43 8.62
N THR A 814 28.95 -18.57 8.81
CA THR A 814 29.82 -17.51 9.34
C THR A 814 30.84 -17.18 8.27
N PRO A 815 30.63 -16.12 7.47
CA PRO A 815 31.62 -15.62 6.52
C PRO A 815 32.96 -15.46 7.19
N GLN A 816 34.01 -15.87 6.52
CA GLN A 816 35.38 -15.71 7.01
C GLN A 816 36.14 -14.98 5.94
N GLY A 817 36.96 -14.01 6.36
CA GLY A 817 37.87 -13.34 5.44
C GLY A 817 38.61 -14.38 4.63
N ALA A 818 38.80 -14.12 3.34
CA ALA A 818 39.70 -14.95 2.56
C ALA A 818 40.98 -15.08 3.40
N PRO A 819 41.54 -16.29 3.55
CA PRO A 819 42.84 -16.42 4.20
C PRO A 819 43.74 -15.38 3.54
N ALA A 820 44.32 -14.48 4.34
CA ALA A 820 45.02 -13.29 3.86
C ALA A 820 45.77 -13.65 2.58
N THR A 821 45.38 -13.04 1.46
CA THR A 821 45.90 -13.37 0.13
C THR A 821 47.37 -12.99 0.12
N ALA A 822 48.19 -13.96 0.49
CA ALA A 822 49.62 -13.86 0.54
C ALA A 822 50.14 -14.12 -0.87
N LEU A 823 50.86 -13.16 -1.43
CA LEU A 823 51.58 -13.34 -2.68
C LEU A 823 53.06 -13.56 -2.42
N HIS A 824 53.70 -14.32 -3.30
CA HIS A 824 55.14 -14.58 -3.26
C HIS A 824 55.71 -14.78 -4.67
N VAL A 825 57.02 -14.70 -4.78
CA VAL A 825 57.75 -14.97 -6.03
C VAL A 825 57.83 -16.47 -6.26
N ALA A 826 57.31 -16.95 -7.38
CA ALA A 826 57.39 -18.35 -7.78
C ALA A 826 58.66 -18.68 -8.59
N ASP A 827 59.13 -17.74 -9.41
CA ASP A 827 60.25 -17.93 -10.34
C ASP A 827 60.82 -16.58 -10.81
N ILE A 828 62.13 -16.53 -11.05
CA ILE A 828 62.80 -15.40 -11.72
C ILE A 828 63.56 -15.91 -12.95
N ALA A 829 62.93 -15.84 -14.12
CA ALA A 829 63.57 -16.26 -15.36
C ALA A 829 64.50 -15.18 -15.93
N MET A 830 65.79 -15.47 -16.03
CA MET A 830 66.80 -14.53 -16.53
C MET A 830 67.09 -14.71 -18.02
N SER A 831 67.15 -13.60 -18.75
CA SER A 831 67.58 -13.56 -20.16
C SER A 831 68.40 -12.31 -20.46
N THR A 832 68.94 -12.22 -21.68
CA THR A 832 69.60 -11.00 -22.15
C THR A 832 69.03 -10.53 -23.46
N LYS A 833 69.00 -9.21 -23.65
CA LYS A 833 68.62 -8.58 -24.91
C LYS A 833 69.83 -7.90 -25.53
N THR A 834 70.22 -8.36 -26.71
CA THR A 834 71.40 -7.88 -27.43
C THR A 834 70.99 -7.07 -28.65
N ARG A 835 71.55 -5.87 -28.79
CA ARG A 835 71.42 -5.04 -30.00
C ARG A 835 72.76 -4.42 -30.37
N GLY A 836 73.45 -5.06 -31.31
CA GLY A 836 74.83 -4.71 -31.67
C GLY A 836 75.76 -4.95 -30.47
N PRO A 837 76.65 -4.01 -30.10
CA PRO A 837 77.53 -4.17 -28.95
C PRO A 837 76.80 -4.01 -27.61
N ASN A 838 75.52 -3.67 -27.59
CA ASN A 838 74.82 -3.37 -26.34
C ASN A 838 74.04 -4.58 -25.85
N VAL A 839 74.17 -4.87 -24.55
CA VAL A 839 73.45 -5.95 -23.85
C VAL A 839 72.85 -5.38 -22.58
N ASN A 840 71.61 -5.75 -22.27
CA ASN A 840 71.00 -5.59 -20.95
C ASN A 840 70.43 -6.92 -20.47
N GLY A 841 70.41 -7.12 -19.16
CA GLY A 841 69.68 -8.20 -18.52
C GLY A 841 68.18 -7.95 -18.57
N ILE A 842 67.40 -9.03 -18.64
CA ILE A 842 65.96 -9.04 -18.45
C ILE A 842 65.66 -10.09 -17.40
N ALA A 843 64.94 -9.70 -16.35
CA ALA A 843 64.40 -10.58 -15.33
C ALA A 843 62.89 -10.64 -15.52
N THR A 844 62.36 -11.82 -15.79
CA THR A 844 60.91 -12.05 -15.80
C THR A 844 60.53 -12.68 -14.47
N VAL A 845 59.90 -11.90 -13.59
CA VAL A 845 59.47 -12.34 -12.26
C VAL A 845 58.04 -12.85 -12.36
N THR A 846 57.79 -14.05 -11.83
CA THR A 846 56.45 -14.64 -11.73
C THR A 846 55.94 -14.52 -10.30
N VAL A 847 54.80 -13.86 -10.10
CA VAL A 847 54.14 -13.70 -8.80
C VAL A 847 52.88 -14.54 -8.75
N VAL A 848 52.75 -15.34 -7.69
CA VAL A 848 51.60 -16.21 -7.45
C VAL A 848 51.03 -16.01 -6.05
N ASP A 849 49.79 -16.43 -5.85
CA ASP A 849 49.18 -16.53 -4.53
C ASP A 849 49.65 -17.78 -3.76
N ALA A 850 49.18 -17.96 -2.52
CA ALA A 850 49.51 -19.13 -1.70
C ALA A 850 49.09 -20.48 -2.33
N GLY A 851 48.14 -20.48 -3.27
CA GLY A 851 47.71 -21.64 -4.05
C GLY A 851 48.52 -21.89 -5.32
N GLY A 852 49.48 -21.01 -5.64
CA GLY A 852 50.27 -21.08 -6.87
C GLY A 852 49.57 -20.50 -8.10
N VAL A 853 48.47 -19.75 -7.92
CA VAL A 853 47.74 -19.10 -9.01
C VAL A 853 48.42 -17.76 -9.37
N PRO A 854 48.66 -17.46 -10.66
CA PRO A 854 49.29 -16.20 -11.06
C PRO A 854 48.50 -14.95 -10.63
N VAL A 855 49.22 -13.91 -10.18
CA VAL A 855 48.63 -12.67 -9.66
C VAL A 855 48.93 -11.51 -10.61
N GLU A 856 47.93 -11.07 -11.38
CA GLU A 856 47.98 -9.86 -12.22
C GLU A 856 47.96 -8.58 -11.36
N GLY A 857 48.52 -7.48 -11.85
CA GLY A 857 48.38 -6.15 -11.22
C GLY A 857 49.22 -5.94 -9.95
N ALA A 858 50.12 -6.87 -9.61
CA ALA A 858 51.05 -6.71 -8.50
C ALA A 858 52.26 -5.88 -8.93
N THR A 859 52.61 -4.86 -8.17
CA THR A 859 53.81 -4.05 -8.42
C THR A 859 55.01 -4.73 -7.81
N VAL A 860 55.93 -5.22 -8.65
CA VAL A 860 57.22 -5.80 -8.26
C VAL A 860 58.29 -4.73 -8.34
N SER A 861 59.07 -4.58 -7.28
CA SER A 861 60.25 -3.72 -7.24
C SER A 861 61.48 -4.54 -6.88
N GLY A 862 62.59 -4.29 -7.54
CA GLY A 862 63.86 -4.94 -7.25
C GLY A 862 65.06 -4.19 -7.77
N HIS A 863 66.24 -4.74 -7.54
CA HIS A 863 67.49 -4.14 -7.95
C HIS A 863 68.39 -5.12 -8.71
N TRP A 864 69.14 -4.54 -9.64
CA TRP A 864 70.19 -5.19 -10.40
C TRP A 864 71.54 -5.03 -9.71
N SER A 865 72.36 -6.08 -9.75
CA SER A 865 73.74 -6.09 -9.26
C SER A 865 74.67 -6.87 -10.20
N GLY A 866 75.98 -6.83 -9.93
CA GLY A 866 77.01 -7.42 -10.78
C GLY A 866 77.51 -6.46 -11.86
N LEU A 867 77.05 -6.64 -13.10
CA LEU A 867 77.43 -5.80 -14.24
C LEU A 867 76.85 -4.37 -14.19
N THR A 868 75.74 -4.17 -13.47
CA THR A 868 75.10 -2.87 -13.27
C THR A 868 74.56 -2.76 -11.84
N SER A 869 74.10 -1.58 -11.43
CA SER A 869 73.67 -1.28 -10.05
C SER A 869 72.44 -0.37 -9.99
N ASP A 870 71.44 -0.64 -10.84
CA ASP A 870 70.19 0.11 -10.96
C ASP A 870 69.00 -0.65 -10.37
N SER A 871 67.90 0.04 -10.11
CA SER A 871 66.63 -0.53 -9.66
C SER A 871 65.58 -0.43 -10.76
N ASP A 872 64.67 -1.40 -10.80
CA ASP A 872 63.55 -1.39 -11.74
C ASP A 872 62.28 -1.88 -11.04
N SER A 873 61.14 -1.44 -11.56
CA SER A 873 59.83 -1.82 -11.04
C SER A 873 58.80 -1.89 -12.14
N GLY A 874 57.85 -2.79 -12.01
CA GLY A 874 56.80 -2.99 -13.00
C GLY A 874 55.60 -3.71 -12.40
N ILE A 875 54.53 -3.77 -13.18
CA ILE A 875 53.27 -4.38 -12.77
C ILE A 875 53.12 -5.70 -13.51
N THR A 876 52.73 -6.75 -12.79
CA THR A 876 52.46 -8.06 -13.39
C THR A 876 51.25 -8.00 -14.33
N VAL A 877 51.33 -8.74 -15.44
CA VAL A 877 50.21 -8.90 -16.38
C VAL A 877 49.37 -10.14 -16.02
N ALA A 878 48.34 -10.44 -16.80
CA ALA A 878 47.38 -11.53 -16.55
C ALA A 878 47.98 -12.90 -16.19
N ASP A 879 49.17 -13.23 -16.69
CA ASP A 879 49.86 -14.49 -16.39
C ASP A 879 50.75 -14.43 -15.13
N GLY A 880 50.61 -13.37 -14.33
CA GLY A 880 51.38 -13.12 -13.11
C GLY A 880 52.83 -12.71 -13.34
N THR A 881 53.25 -12.46 -14.58
CA THR A 881 54.65 -12.13 -14.89
C THR A 881 54.88 -10.64 -15.09
N VAL A 882 56.10 -10.18 -14.77
CA VAL A 882 56.60 -8.85 -15.11
C VAL A 882 58.05 -8.95 -15.59
N SER A 883 58.35 -8.34 -16.74
CA SER A 883 59.71 -8.26 -17.27
C SER A 883 60.36 -6.91 -16.92
N LEU A 884 61.41 -6.97 -16.11
CA LEU A 884 62.22 -5.83 -15.69
C LEU A 884 63.55 -5.85 -16.44
N SER A 885 64.03 -4.69 -16.86
CA SER A 885 65.23 -4.56 -17.70
C SER A 885 66.32 -3.77 -17.01
N SER A 886 67.51 -4.35 -16.95
CA SER A 886 68.68 -3.64 -16.43
C SER A 886 69.08 -2.48 -17.34
N ASN A 887 69.89 -1.56 -16.82
CA ASN A 887 70.58 -0.60 -17.66
C ASN A 887 71.41 -1.30 -18.75
N LYS A 888 71.39 -0.69 -19.94
CA LYS A 888 72.09 -1.18 -21.12
C LYS A 888 73.59 -0.88 -21.05
N LEU A 889 74.42 -1.91 -21.20
CA LEU A 889 75.88 -1.83 -21.19
C LEU A 889 76.44 -2.16 -22.57
N LYS A 890 77.59 -1.56 -22.91
CA LYS A 890 78.28 -1.79 -24.19
C LYS A 890 79.44 -2.79 -24.00
N ASN A 891 79.41 -3.89 -24.72
CA ASN A 891 80.33 -5.04 -24.68
C ASN A 891 80.59 -5.57 -23.25
N PRO A 892 79.54 -5.83 -22.44
CA PRO A 892 79.76 -6.38 -21.11
C PRO A 892 80.23 -7.85 -21.18
N SER A 893 81.08 -8.25 -20.24
CA SER A 893 81.41 -9.65 -19.92
C SER A 893 81.39 -9.78 -18.41
N GLY A 894 80.60 -10.73 -17.90
CA GLY A 894 80.27 -10.84 -16.47
C GLY A 894 78.80 -11.19 -16.24
N THR A 895 78.33 -11.04 -15.01
CA THR A 895 77.02 -11.52 -14.58
C THR A 895 76.07 -10.37 -14.29
N PHE A 896 74.84 -10.44 -14.82
CA PHE A 896 73.71 -9.65 -14.34
C PHE A 896 72.97 -10.47 -13.28
N THR A 897 72.72 -9.89 -12.11
CA THR A 897 71.90 -10.51 -11.07
C THR A 897 70.74 -9.57 -10.77
N PHE A 898 69.52 -10.10 -10.68
CA PHE A 898 68.35 -9.34 -10.23
C PHE A 898 67.86 -9.89 -8.89
N THR A 899 67.46 -9.02 -7.98
CA THR A 899 66.92 -9.38 -6.66
C THR A 899 65.61 -8.63 -6.45
N VAL A 900 64.56 -9.35 -6.06
CA VAL A 900 63.26 -8.75 -5.71
C VAL A 900 63.36 -8.15 -4.30
N ASP A 901 63.03 -6.88 -4.17
CA ASP A 901 63.06 -6.15 -2.89
C ASP A 901 61.70 -6.16 -2.20
N ASN A 902 60.62 -5.95 -2.98
CA ASN A 902 59.26 -5.87 -2.46
C ASN A 902 58.22 -6.12 -3.55
N ILE A 903 57.04 -6.62 -3.14
CA ILE A 903 55.85 -6.71 -3.97
C ILE A 903 54.68 -6.02 -3.26
N THR A 904 53.89 -5.23 -3.98
CA THR A 904 52.71 -4.54 -3.43
C THR A 904 51.49 -4.71 -4.32
N LYS A 905 50.33 -4.95 -3.70
CA LYS A 905 49.01 -4.97 -4.35
C LYS A 905 47.95 -4.66 -3.28
N ALA A 906 47.00 -3.78 -3.60
CA ALA A 906 45.93 -3.43 -2.65
C ALA A 906 45.13 -4.67 -2.27
N GLY A 907 44.92 -4.89 -0.97
CA GLY A 907 44.22 -6.08 -0.44
C GLY A 907 45.07 -7.36 -0.33
N TRP A 908 46.37 -7.31 -0.66
CA TRP A 908 47.28 -8.46 -0.59
C TRP A 908 48.43 -8.22 0.39
N THR A 909 48.94 -9.29 0.99
CA THR A 909 50.16 -9.25 1.81
C THR A 909 51.31 -9.90 1.07
N TYR A 910 52.48 -9.25 0.98
CA TYR A 910 53.68 -9.91 0.44
C TYR A 910 54.30 -10.81 1.51
N ASP A 911 54.26 -12.12 1.29
CA ASP A 911 54.96 -13.08 2.13
C ASP A 911 56.34 -13.38 1.53
N SER A 912 57.33 -12.57 1.92
CA SER A 912 58.71 -12.76 1.47
C SER A 912 59.33 -14.09 1.93
N ALA A 913 58.78 -14.73 2.98
CA ALA A 913 59.28 -16.01 3.47
C ALA A 913 58.79 -17.18 2.60
N ALA A 914 57.70 -17.00 1.85
CA ALA A 914 57.17 -17.97 0.91
C ALA A 914 57.80 -17.91 -0.48
N ASN A 915 58.65 -16.91 -0.78
CA ASN A 915 59.34 -16.83 -2.06
C ASN A 915 60.12 -18.12 -2.36
N VAL A 916 59.81 -18.73 -3.51
CA VAL A 916 60.59 -19.85 -4.06
C VAL A 916 61.96 -19.35 -4.51
N GLU A 917 62.00 -18.15 -5.10
CA GLU A 917 63.23 -17.46 -5.50
C GLU A 917 63.19 -15.99 -5.09
N THR A 918 64.31 -15.48 -4.57
CA THR A 918 64.46 -14.06 -4.22
C THR A 918 65.40 -13.32 -5.17
N SER A 919 66.27 -14.05 -5.86
CA SER A 919 67.25 -13.52 -6.80
C SER A 919 67.69 -14.58 -7.79
N ASP A 920 67.92 -14.20 -9.05
CA ASP A 920 68.57 -15.06 -10.05
C ASP A 920 69.56 -14.26 -10.92
N SER A 921 70.39 -14.95 -11.70
CA SER A 921 71.49 -14.36 -12.44
C SER A 921 71.76 -14.99 -13.81
N ILE A 922 72.24 -14.18 -14.76
CA ILE A 922 72.68 -14.63 -16.09
C ILE A 922 74.05 -14.07 -16.42
N THR A 923 74.94 -14.94 -16.92
CA THR A 923 76.31 -14.57 -17.30
C THR A 923 76.42 -14.36 -18.80
N VAL A 924 76.94 -13.20 -19.19
CA VAL A 924 77.33 -12.89 -20.57
C VAL A 924 78.81 -13.25 -20.74
N PRO A 925 79.16 -14.14 -21.69
CA PRO A 925 80.52 -14.60 -21.89
C PRO A 925 81.50 -13.47 -22.28
#